data_AF-A0A9R0I8A0-F1
#
_entry.id   AF-A0A9R0I8A0-F1
#
_cell.length_a   1.000
_cell.length_b   1.000
_cell.length_c   1.000
_cell.angle_alpha   90.00
_cell.angle_beta   90.00
_cell.angle_gamma   90.00
#
_symmetry.space_group_name_H-M   'P 1'
#
loop_
_entity.id
_entity.type
_entity.pdbx_description
1 polymer ?
#
loop_
_entity_poly.entity_id
_entity_poly.type
_entity_poly.pdbx_seq_one_letter_code
_entity_poly.pdbx_strand_id
1 'polypeptide(L)'
;MNAQPLVRELAFRVLVVVTPSFQFIGRKLIRRAEPPPVDQPLIEEDIIPSPLKPSAALGIEIQDITEVMEAIEADFVPGSDVPEVAEEKKESADLPFEREKSPDKEMVDLSGPEAAVPEVQKEVPSAGEEEQPEQGEDCCSWSRVKCNPTTGHVSELRLHANYIERDDYAGNDNLFEARKMESSLVYLLELKHLEYLDVSANYFNFSKIPQFIGSMNQLRYLNLSYCSFSGKVPNELGNLTNLQVLDLKSYETNLFTDSLKWASNLRQLRHLNLRGTDLSQVNNWLDSLIGPLPFLRFLDLSNCSLVSRHHLKNSSSASHPPSIRILDLSYNNLEGEIPSFIQNLTSLESLDLFRTNFGPEIPLWLGELKGLVHLGLGEAAFTSVEGGDFWNLVRNLHNLTYLDINKTFLSLKISSDWVPPFQLQLFTASTCMINGPFPLWLKTQKSLTYLRLSDAGIHGALPKWFHKMQSLTFVDLSDNQITGCPTFPGNFVSLYLYNNSLSCQYLTNTRGRNTVNYHADIINLSNNFISGQFLEYLYHEMPNLGTLILSNNKINGSIPNSMCHFTSLHLLDLQRNRISGTIPHCLRDLYNLHFVSLSFNKLSGDIPCFNSNLSYLHLNDNMLSGQVPSCLANLSGLDILDVGENNLSGEIPTFITGINIPGLRILRLRNNKLKGFIPGQLCSLSRLQVLDLGHNYLTGSIPSCLSNLTEMNSRNESINYLLDFSDKNNVNEVIKGIECEYTSTLGYMVNIDLSCNKLIGSIPEEITNLSSLLGLNLSYNQLSGHIPASIGGLQSLESLDLSRNKLQGTIPTSMGVIYPLGFLDLSYNNLSGPIPTGRQLQTFTNSSYIDNPHLCGYPLSKKCQSNNDSPNGSSGDQNNEDEESEDKHETMWFYLVVMSGFATGFWCVVGTLLLKKSWRYTFFRRVEDAQDWLYVAIVVRMAKLKNK
;
A
#
# COMPACT_ATOMS: atom_id res chain seq x y z
N MET A 1 22.56 50.67 -45.91
CA MET A 1 23.48 49.61 -46.37
C MET A 1 23.49 48.53 -45.28
N ASN A 2 22.38 47.82 -45.04
CA ASN A 2 21.75 46.75 -45.84
C ASN A 2 22.53 45.43 -45.81
N ALA A 3 22.59 44.81 -44.63
CA ALA A 3 22.63 43.36 -44.44
C ALA A 3 21.91 42.93 -43.13
N GLN A 4 21.00 43.77 -42.63
CA GLN A 4 20.29 43.57 -41.36
C GLN A 4 19.13 42.54 -41.33
N PRO A 5 18.56 42.03 -42.45
CA PRO A 5 17.50 41.03 -42.34
C PRO A 5 18.03 39.62 -42.02
N LEU A 6 19.14 39.20 -42.66
CA LEU A 6 19.60 37.81 -42.60
C LEU A 6 20.22 37.43 -41.24
N VAL A 7 20.89 38.38 -40.57
CA VAL A 7 21.49 38.16 -39.24
C VAL A 7 20.42 38.15 -38.13
N ARG A 8 19.37 38.97 -38.26
CA ARG A 8 18.22 38.92 -37.35
C ARG A 8 17.44 37.62 -37.48
N GLU A 9 17.28 37.11 -38.71
CA GLU A 9 16.56 35.85 -38.94
C GLU A 9 17.37 34.62 -38.52
N LEU A 10 18.71 34.63 -38.69
CA LEU A 10 19.57 33.58 -38.12
C LEU A 10 19.58 33.61 -36.59
N ALA A 11 19.66 34.80 -35.98
CA ALA A 11 19.63 34.93 -34.51
C ALA A 11 18.28 34.52 -33.92
N PHE A 12 17.16 34.85 -34.59
CA PHE A 12 15.82 34.45 -34.15
C PHE A 12 15.60 32.93 -34.29
N ARG A 13 16.08 32.32 -35.38
CA ARG A 13 15.99 30.85 -35.57
C ARG A 13 16.88 30.07 -34.62
N VAL A 14 18.05 30.59 -34.24
CA VAL A 14 18.91 29.97 -33.20
C VAL A 14 18.32 30.17 -31.80
N LEU A 15 17.75 31.33 -31.50
CA LEU A 15 17.14 31.60 -30.19
C LEU A 15 15.90 30.72 -29.94
N VAL A 16 15.08 30.46 -30.97
CA VAL A 16 13.87 29.62 -30.89
C VAL A 16 14.21 28.12 -30.75
N VAL A 17 15.36 27.66 -31.23
CA VAL A 17 15.79 26.26 -31.10
C VAL A 17 16.50 25.98 -29.77
N VAL A 18 17.13 26.96 -29.13
CA VAL A 18 17.95 26.76 -27.92
C VAL A 18 17.20 27.09 -26.61
N THR A 19 16.15 27.91 -26.65
CA THR A 19 15.38 28.29 -25.43
C THR A 19 14.62 27.15 -24.76
N PRO A 20 14.08 26.12 -25.44
CA PRO A 20 13.37 25.04 -24.74
C PRO A 20 14.30 24.00 -24.08
N SER A 21 15.59 23.96 -24.43
CA SER A 21 16.50 22.88 -24.00
C SER A 21 17.43 23.26 -22.84
N PHE A 22 17.56 24.54 -22.50
CA PHE A 22 18.42 24.99 -21.38
C PHE A 22 17.68 25.22 -20.05
N GLN A 23 16.36 25.41 -20.05
CA GLN A 23 15.57 25.41 -18.82
C GLN A 23 15.46 24.01 -18.16
N PHE A 24 15.78 22.94 -18.91
CA PHE A 24 15.66 21.56 -18.42
C PHE A 24 16.99 20.96 -17.91
N ILE A 25 18.15 21.48 -18.31
CA ILE A 25 19.47 20.94 -17.91
C ILE A 25 20.07 21.66 -16.69
N GLY A 26 19.75 22.96 -16.49
CA GLY A 26 20.22 23.72 -15.32
C GLY A 26 19.70 23.22 -13.96
N ARG A 27 18.57 22.48 -13.94
CA ARG A 27 18.00 21.90 -12.72
C ARG A 27 18.58 20.53 -12.32
N LYS A 28 19.42 19.91 -13.14
CA LYS A 28 19.94 18.55 -12.87
C LYS A 28 21.43 18.48 -12.49
N LEU A 29 22.18 19.58 -12.60
CA LEU A 29 23.61 19.62 -12.28
C LEU A 29 23.96 20.25 -10.92
N ILE A 30 22.99 20.78 -10.16
CA ILE A 30 23.17 21.28 -8.77
C ILE A 30 22.77 20.19 -7.74
N ARG A 31 22.53 18.94 -8.17
CA ARG A 31 22.14 17.82 -7.28
C ARG A 31 23.25 16.83 -6.92
N ARG A 32 24.53 17.12 -7.23
CA ARG A 32 25.66 16.27 -6.80
C ARG A 32 26.90 17.11 -6.51
N ALA A 33 26.95 17.72 -5.34
CA ALA A 33 28.21 18.08 -4.67
C ALA A 33 27.90 18.46 -3.22
N GLU A 34 28.15 17.56 -2.26
CA GLU A 34 28.78 17.87 -0.97
C GLU A 34 29.20 16.56 -0.25
N PRO A 35 30.24 16.60 0.61
CA PRO A 35 31.13 15.47 0.91
C PRO A 35 30.73 14.68 2.18
N PRO A 36 31.28 13.45 2.40
CA PRO A 36 31.08 12.72 3.65
C PRO A 36 31.98 13.24 4.78
N PRO A 37 31.63 13.02 6.06
CA PRO A 37 32.40 13.48 7.21
C PRO A 37 33.65 12.61 7.45
N VAL A 38 34.69 13.27 7.97
CA VAL A 38 36.02 12.71 8.28
C VAL A 38 36.08 12.33 9.77
N ASP A 39 36.49 11.11 10.08
CA ASP A 39 37.27 10.75 11.28
C ASP A 39 38.13 9.48 11.03
N GLN A 40 39.46 9.72 10.87
CA GLN A 40 40.70 8.95 11.20
C GLN A 40 40.84 7.40 11.02
N PRO A 41 42.08 6.83 10.98
CA PRO A 41 43.33 7.24 10.31
C PRO A 41 43.97 6.11 9.44
N LEU A 42 45.08 6.47 8.77
CA LEU A 42 45.94 5.77 7.80
C LEU A 42 46.48 4.37 8.18
N ILE A 43 46.75 3.53 7.16
CA ILE A 43 48.04 2.81 6.89
C ILE A 43 48.07 2.30 5.42
N GLU A 44 49.28 2.27 4.88
CA GLU A 44 49.82 2.12 3.51
C GLU A 44 49.52 0.81 2.76
N GLU A 45 49.50 0.84 1.40
CA GLU A 45 50.60 0.32 0.56
C GLU A 45 50.37 0.53 -0.96
N ASP A 46 51.49 0.79 -1.65
CA ASP A 46 51.68 1.07 -3.07
C ASP A 46 51.47 -0.13 -4.02
N ILE A 47 51.19 0.14 -5.31
CA ILE A 47 51.98 -0.29 -6.50
C ILE A 47 51.22 0.04 -7.82
N ILE A 48 51.88 0.82 -8.68
CA ILE A 48 51.61 1.20 -10.09
C ILE A 48 52.47 0.26 -11.01
N PRO A 49 52.31 0.04 -12.36
CA PRO A 49 51.57 0.80 -13.40
C PRO A 49 50.75 0.04 -14.48
N SER A 50 49.95 0.85 -15.20
CA SER A 50 49.37 0.82 -16.57
C SER A 50 50.30 0.37 -17.73
N PRO A 51 49.96 0.39 -19.07
CA PRO A 51 48.76 0.86 -19.81
C PRO A 51 48.32 -0.01 -21.04
N LEU A 52 47.19 0.33 -21.73
CA LEU A 52 47.11 0.48 -23.21
C LEU A 52 45.66 0.73 -23.71
N LYS A 53 45.57 1.45 -24.83
CA LYS A 53 44.41 2.10 -25.45
C LYS A 53 44.11 1.42 -26.84
N PRO A 54 43.24 1.93 -27.74
CA PRO A 54 42.12 1.19 -28.35
C PRO A 54 42.18 1.00 -29.89
N SER A 55 41.27 0.20 -30.47
CA SER A 55 40.65 0.29 -31.83
C SER A 55 39.84 -1.01 -32.07
N ALA A 56 38.85 -1.16 -32.96
CA ALA A 56 38.53 -0.49 -34.20
C ALA A 56 37.04 -0.68 -34.57
N ALA A 57 36.52 0.25 -35.37
CA ALA A 57 35.28 0.13 -36.13
C ALA A 57 35.55 -0.53 -37.49
N LEU A 58 34.58 -1.27 -38.03
CA LEU A 58 34.35 -1.41 -39.47
C LEU A 58 32.91 -1.89 -39.72
N GLY A 59 32.07 -1.00 -40.24
CA GLY A 59 30.79 -1.31 -40.87
C GLY A 59 30.97 -1.24 -42.37
N ILE A 60 30.44 -2.23 -43.09
CA ILE A 60 30.44 -2.34 -44.55
C ILE A 60 29.06 -1.93 -45.08
N GLU A 61 29.07 -1.25 -46.23
CA GLU A 61 27.92 -0.73 -46.97
C GLU A 61 27.09 -1.78 -47.73
N ILE A 62 25.91 -1.30 -48.13
CA ILE A 62 24.75 -1.85 -48.84
C ILE A 62 25.06 -2.48 -50.22
N GLN A 63 24.32 -3.54 -50.59
CA GLN A 63 23.76 -3.70 -51.94
C GLN A 63 22.56 -4.65 -52.01
N ASP A 64 21.49 -4.17 -52.66
CA ASP A 64 20.25 -4.86 -53.08
C ASP A 64 20.48 -5.88 -54.21
N ILE A 65 19.55 -6.85 -54.31
CA ILE A 65 18.90 -7.43 -55.53
C ILE A 65 17.87 -8.46 -54.98
N THR A 66 16.54 -8.23 -55.04
CA THR A 66 15.56 -8.48 -56.12
C THR A 66 15.33 -9.97 -56.46
N GLU A 67 14.05 -10.33 -56.66
CA GLU A 67 13.43 -11.67 -56.85
C GLU A 67 12.97 -12.31 -55.52
N VAL A 68 11.67 -12.51 -55.22
CA VAL A 68 10.57 -13.05 -56.04
C VAL A 68 9.21 -12.52 -55.52
N MET A 69 8.46 -11.85 -56.40
CA MET A 69 7.00 -11.68 -56.35
C MET A 69 6.47 -11.78 -57.79
N GLU A 70 5.62 -12.79 -58.03
CA GLU A 70 4.61 -13.00 -59.09
C GLU A 70 4.34 -14.52 -59.10
N ALA A 71 3.14 -15.11 -59.09
CA ALA A 71 1.78 -14.74 -59.44
C ALA A 71 0.83 -15.57 -58.51
N ILE A 72 -0.48 -15.34 -58.32
CA ILE A 72 -1.60 -15.27 -59.27
C ILE A 72 -2.81 -14.63 -58.54
N GLU A 73 -3.54 -13.77 -59.24
CA GLU A 73 -4.85 -13.19 -58.92
C GLU A 73 -6.02 -14.00 -59.53
N ALA A 74 -7.25 -13.61 -59.14
CA ALA A 74 -8.59 -13.88 -59.70
C ALA A 74 -9.39 -14.95 -58.91
N ASP A 75 -10.67 -14.79 -58.56
CA ASP A 75 -11.70 -13.89 -59.08
C ASP A 75 -13.04 -13.97 -58.29
N PHE A 76 -13.91 -12.97 -58.51
CA PHE A 76 -15.39 -12.92 -58.38
C PHE A 76 -16.18 -12.50 -57.10
N VAL A 77 -17.28 -11.80 -57.41
CA VAL A 77 -18.17 -10.82 -56.71
C VAL A 77 -19.61 -11.41 -56.53
N PRO A 78 -20.54 -10.81 -55.74
CA PRO A 78 -21.68 -11.48 -55.11
C PRO A 78 -23.05 -11.31 -55.84
N GLY A 79 -24.09 -11.98 -55.34
CA GLY A 79 -25.47 -11.85 -55.83
C GLY A 79 -26.54 -12.24 -54.78
N SER A 80 -27.65 -11.52 -54.84
CA SER A 80 -28.80 -11.43 -53.94
C SER A 80 -29.94 -12.44 -54.22
N ASP A 81 -30.90 -12.43 -53.29
CA ASP A 81 -32.36 -12.59 -53.46
C ASP A 81 -33.10 -13.80 -52.82
N VAL A 82 -34.18 -13.39 -52.14
CA VAL A 82 -35.26 -14.01 -51.33
C VAL A 82 -36.23 -14.76 -52.29
N PRO A 83 -37.09 -15.77 -51.94
CA PRO A 83 -38.11 -15.66 -50.86
C PRO A 83 -38.75 -16.91 -50.19
N GLU A 84 -39.55 -16.58 -49.16
CA GLU A 84 -40.88 -17.10 -48.75
C GLU A 84 -41.12 -18.48 -48.09
N VAL A 85 -41.56 -18.40 -46.81
CA VAL A 85 -42.84 -18.84 -46.18
C VAL A 85 -43.43 -20.24 -46.47
N ALA A 86 -43.62 -21.03 -45.39
CA ALA A 86 -44.86 -21.71 -44.95
C ALA A 86 -44.55 -22.55 -43.67
N GLU A 87 -45.00 -22.16 -42.47
CA GLU A 87 -46.18 -22.67 -41.74
C GLU A 87 -46.49 -24.19 -41.84
N GLU A 88 -46.31 -24.90 -40.72
CA GLU A 88 -47.23 -25.94 -40.14
C GLU A 88 -46.66 -26.43 -38.79
N LYS A 89 -47.23 -26.02 -37.64
CA LYS A 89 -48.24 -26.70 -36.80
C LYS A 89 -47.85 -28.08 -36.21
N LYS A 90 -47.78 -28.06 -34.86
CA LYS A 90 -48.26 -29.06 -33.87
C LYS A 90 -47.92 -30.55 -34.08
N GLU A 91 -47.31 -31.18 -33.08
CA GLU A 91 -48.05 -31.98 -32.08
C GLU A 91 -47.18 -32.50 -30.93
N SER A 92 -47.83 -32.55 -29.78
CA SER A 92 -47.47 -33.18 -28.50
C SER A 92 -47.61 -34.70 -28.57
N ALA A 93 -46.74 -35.44 -27.86
CA ALA A 93 -47.07 -36.77 -27.34
C ALA A 93 -46.24 -37.11 -26.09
N ASP A 94 -46.96 -37.52 -25.05
CA ASP A 94 -46.51 -38.00 -23.75
C ASP A 94 -46.01 -39.46 -23.77
N LEU A 95 -44.95 -39.72 -22.96
CA LEU A 95 -44.65 -40.91 -22.11
C LEU A 95 -44.42 -42.30 -22.78
N PRO A 96 -43.78 -43.31 -22.12
CA PRO A 96 -43.40 -43.46 -20.70
C PRO A 96 -41.97 -43.99 -20.38
N PHE A 97 -41.70 -44.08 -19.07
CA PHE A 97 -40.64 -44.80 -18.32
C PHE A 97 -40.09 -46.11 -18.94
N GLU A 98 -38.77 -46.37 -18.79
CA GLU A 98 -38.24 -47.48 -17.95
C GLU A 98 -36.71 -47.46 -17.74
N ARG A 99 -36.30 -48.03 -16.59
CA ARG A 99 -34.94 -48.17 -16.04
C ARG A 99 -34.23 -49.41 -16.57
N GLU A 100 -32.92 -49.35 -16.80
CA GLU A 100 -31.92 -50.45 -16.64
C GLU A 100 -30.52 -49.79 -16.52
N LYS A 101 -29.84 -49.75 -15.36
CA LYS A 101 -28.98 -50.73 -14.64
C LYS A 101 -27.58 -51.05 -15.24
N SER A 102 -26.55 -50.66 -14.46
CA SER A 102 -25.18 -51.21 -14.28
C SER A 102 -24.04 -50.79 -15.26
N PRO A 103 -22.73 -50.89 -14.90
CA PRO A 103 -22.12 -51.37 -13.64
C PRO A 103 -21.04 -50.46 -12.99
N ASP A 104 -20.72 -50.85 -11.76
CA ASP A 104 -19.73 -50.29 -10.83
C ASP A 104 -18.28 -50.25 -11.34
N LYS A 105 -17.54 -49.20 -10.94
CA LYS A 105 -16.09 -49.23 -10.71
C LYS A 105 -15.71 -48.32 -9.55
N GLU A 106 -15.07 -48.93 -8.57
CA GLU A 106 -14.66 -48.44 -7.26
C GLU A 106 -13.70 -47.24 -7.34
N MET A 107 -14.01 -46.20 -6.55
CA MET A 107 -13.07 -45.15 -6.12
C MET A 107 -12.94 -45.25 -4.61
N VAL A 108 -11.70 -45.43 -4.15
CA VAL A 108 -11.33 -45.57 -2.74
C VAL A 108 -11.35 -44.19 -2.08
N ASP A 109 -12.33 -43.99 -1.22
CA ASP A 109 -12.50 -42.83 -0.34
C ASP A 109 -11.70 -43.07 0.96
N LEU A 110 -10.77 -42.17 1.26
CA LEU A 110 -10.05 -42.10 2.54
C LEU A 110 -10.53 -40.88 3.32
N SER A 111 -11.81 -40.89 3.65
CA SER A 111 -12.36 -40.09 4.72
C SER A 111 -13.30 -40.98 5.56
N GLY A 112 -13.07 -41.02 6.87
CA GLY A 112 -14.10 -41.47 7.79
C GLY A 112 -13.59 -41.89 9.19
N PRO A 113 -14.47 -41.87 10.21
CA PRO A 113 -15.86 -41.42 10.16
C PRO A 113 -16.13 -40.22 11.09
N GLU A 114 -16.72 -39.16 10.54
CA GLU A 114 -17.72 -38.35 11.25
C GLU A 114 -19.08 -38.95 10.94
N ALA A 115 -19.85 -39.23 11.99
CA ALA A 115 -21.19 -39.80 11.86
C ALA A 115 -22.18 -38.71 11.39
N ALA A 116 -22.70 -38.87 10.18
CA ALA A 116 -23.81 -38.08 9.67
C ALA A 116 -25.13 -38.43 10.37
N VAL A 117 -25.86 -37.41 10.82
CA VAL A 117 -27.30 -37.45 11.12
C VAL A 117 -28.01 -36.64 10.02
N PRO A 118 -29.21 -37.01 9.54
CA PRO A 118 -29.75 -36.50 8.28
C PRO A 118 -30.23 -35.05 8.37
N GLU A 119 -29.86 -34.22 7.39
CA GLU A 119 -30.49 -32.92 7.16
C GLU A 119 -31.94 -33.10 6.69
N VAL A 120 -32.88 -32.83 7.59
CA VAL A 120 -34.19 -32.32 7.21
C VAL A 120 -34.07 -30.81 7.13
N GLN A 121 -34.27 -30.24 5.95
CA GLN A 121 -34.48 -28.80 5.80
C GLN A 121 -35.68 -28.39 6.66
N LYS A 122 -35.39 -27.84 7.84
CA LYS A 122 -36.32 -27.00 8.60
C LYS A 122 -35.75 -25.60 8.62
N GLU A 123 -36.60 -24.67 8.22
CA GLU A 123 -36.38 -23.23 8.28
C GLU A 123 -35.73 -22.83 9.62
N VAL A 124 -34.66 -22.03 9.54
CA VAL A 124 -33.99 -21.40 10.69
C VAL A 124 -34.97 -20.41 11.32
N PRO A 125 -35.32 -20.52 12.61
CA PRO A 125 -36.03 -19.44 13.29
C PRO A 125 -35.06 -18.28 13.51
N SER A 126 -35.52 -17.08 13.16
CA SER A 126 -34.89 -15.81 13.56
C SER A 126 -34.60 -15.79 15.07
N ALA A 127 -33.48 -15.14 15.45
CA ALA A 127 -33.04 -14.86 16.81
C ALA A 127 -34.23 -14.64 17.78
N GLY A 128 -34.57 -15.69 18.51
CA GLY A 128 -35.54 -15.69 19.59
C GLY A 128 -34.80 -16.00 20.88
N GLU A 129 -35.15 -15.27 21.92
CA GLU A 129 -34.62 -15.32 23.28
C GLU A 129 -34.32 -16.76 23.76
N GLU A 130 -33.06 -17.04 24.12
CA GLU A 130 -32.71 -18.28 24.84
C GLU A 130 -33.39 -18.23 26.22
N GLU A 131 -34.43 -19.05 26.43
CA GLU A 131 -35.07 -19.24 27.73
C GLU A 131 -34.01 -19.66 28.77
N GLN A 132 -33.93 -18.93 29.88
CA GLN A 132 -33.12 -19.33 31.03
C GLN A 132 -33.66 -20.67 31.57
N PRO A 133 -32.80 -21.65 31.92
CA PRO A 133 -33.26 -22.91 32.48
C PRO A 133 -34.07 -22.65 33.76
N GLU A 134 -35.29 -23.18 33.82
CA GLU A 134 -36.15 -23.04 34.99
C GLU A 134 -35.48 -23.70 36.21
N GLN A 135 -35.58 -23.04 37.36
CA GLN A 135 -34.96 -23.46 38.60
C GLN A 135 -35.58 -24.79 39.09
N GLY A 136 -34.95 -25.92 38.76
CA GLY A 136 -35.43 -27.26 39.13
C GLY A 136 -35.38 -28.32 38.02
N GLU A 137 -35.01 -27.95 36.79
CA GLU A 137 -34.82 -28.90 35.70
C GLU A 137 -33.55 -29.75 35.84
N ASP A 138 -33.59 -30.99 35.35
CA ASP A 138 -32.43 -31.88 35.27
C ASP A 138 -31.39 -31.28 34.30
N CYS A 139 -30.20 -30.96 34.80
CA CYS A 139 -29.12 -30.36 34.00
C CYS A 139 -28.72 -31.22 32.78
N CYS A 140 -29.06 -32.51 32.75
CA CYS A 140 -28.83 -33.38 31.60
C CYS A 140 -29.73 -33.05 30.39
N SER A 141 -30.78 -32.24 30.56
CA SER A 141 -31.60 -31.70 29.46
C SER A 141 -31.05 -30.39 28.88
N TRP A 142 -30.08 -29.75 29.54
CA TRP A 142 -29.57 -28.46 29.11
C TRP A 142 -28.84 -28.58 27.78
N SER A 143 -29.07 -27.60 26.91
CA SER A 143 -28.29 -27.49 25.69
C SER A 143 -26.79 -27.42 26.04
N ARG A 144 -25.98 -28.17 25.28
CA ARG A 144 -24.51 -28.20 25.43
C ARG A 144 -23.96 -28.87 26.71
N VAL A 145 -24.82 -29.52 27.50
CA VAL A 145 -24.45 -30.44 28.58
C VAL A 145 -24.72 -31.87 28.14
N LYS A 146 -23.81 -32.79 28.43
CA LYS A 146 -24.02 -34.22 28.19
C LYS A 146 -23.70 -35.01 29.44
N CYS A 147 -24.62 -35.89 29.81
CA CYS A 147 -24.46 -36.78 30.95
C CYS A 147 -24.15 -38.21 30.53
N ASN A 148 -23.44 -38.94 31.40
CA ASN A 148 -23.23 -40.36 31.26
C ASN A 148 -24.58 -41.10 31.36
N PRO A 149 -24.97 -41.91 30.37
CA PRO A 149 -26.29 -42.53 30.32
C PRO A 149 -26.51 -43.58 31.42
N THR A 150 -25.45 -44.07 32.05
CA THR A 150 -25.51 -45.10 33.10
C THR A 150 -25.53 -44.49 34.50
N THR A 151 -24.78 -43.41 34.73
CA THR A 151 -24.62 -42.82 36.07
C THR A 151 -25.40 -41.52 36.27
N GLY A 152 -25.85 -40.87 35.19
CA GLY A 152 -26.51 -39.56 35.22
C GLY A 152 -25.57 -38.39 35.54
N HIS A 153 -24.26 -38.61 35.70
CA HIS A 153 -23.30 -37.54 35.95
C HIS A 153 -22.95 -36.79 34.67
N VAL A 154 -22.78 -35.47 34.75
CA VAL A 154 -22.27 -34.65 33.64
C VAL A 154 -20.86 -35.11 33.25
N SER A 155 -20.70 -35.48 31.98
CA SER A 155 -19.44 -35.95 31.39
C SER A 155 -18.87 -34.99 30.35
N GLU A 156 -19.71 -34.23 29.64
CA GLU A 156 -19.26 -33.19 28.70
C GLU A 156 -19.97 -31.86 28.97
N LEU A 157 -19.19 -30.78 28.93
CA LEU A 157 -19.67 -29.40 29.10
C LEU A 157 -19.07 -28.52 27.99
N ARG A 158 -19.94 -27.95 27.15
CA ARG A 158 -19.55 -27.08 26.02
C ARG A 158 -20.13 -25.68 26.20
N LEU A 159 -19.30 -24.75 26.64
CA LEU A 159 -19.66 -23.36 26.92
C LEU A 159 -19.02 -22.40 25.93
N HIS A 160 -18.49 -22.86 24.79
CA HIS A 160 -17.84 -21.99 23.82
C HIS A 160 -18.77 -20.87 23.32
N ALA A 161 -18.24 -19.66 23.13
CA ALA A 161 -18.98 -18.58 22.49
C ALA A 161 -19.06 -18.80 20.97
N ASN A 162 -19.94 -18.05 20.29
CA ASN A 162 -19.96 -18.05 18.83
C ASN A 162 -18.75 -17.25 18.33
N TYR A 163 -17.72 -17.96 17.90
CA TYR A 163 -16.59 -17.37 17.18
C TYR A 163 -16.63 -17.85 15.72
N ILE A 164 -16.61 -16.91 14.78
CA ILE A 164 -16.38 -17.20 13.37
C ILE A 164 -14.89 -16.94 13.14
N GLU A 165 -14.11 -18.00 13.10
CA GLU A 165 -12.72 -17.94 12.68
C GLU A 165 -12.71 -17.74 11.15
N ARG A 166 -12.22 -16.58 10.69
CA ARG A 166 -11.80 -16.42 9.28
C ARG A 166 -10.29 -16.58 9.26
N ASP A 167 -9.80 -17.65 8.64
CA ASP A 167 -8.37 -17.91 8.38
C ASP A 167 -7.77 -17.00 7.28
N ASP A 168 -8.28 -15.78 7.11
CA ASP A 168 -7.72 -14.82 6.17
C ASP A 168 -6.83 -13.82 6.89
N TYR A 169 -5.61 -13.65 6.37
CA TYR A 169 -4.68 -12.53 6.63
C TYR A 169 -5.25 -11.12 6.28
N ALA A 170 -6.57 -10.99 6.20
CA ALA A 170 -7.28 -9.73 6.10
C ALA A 170 -7.80 -9.37 7.49
N GLY A 171 -7.13 -8.41 8.13
CA GLY A 171 -7.45 -7.88 9.45
C GLY A 171 -8.82 -7.23 9.50
N ASN A 172 -9.87 -8.03 9.61
CA ASN A 172 -11.20 -7.57 9.95
C ASN A 172 -11.46 -7.93 11.41
N ASP A 173 -11.17 -6.99 12.31
CA ASP A 173 -11.61 -7.02 13.70
C ASP A 173 -13.14 -6.90 13.76
N ASN A 174 -13.82 -8.04 13.62
CA ASN A 174 -15.19 -8.11 14.09
C ASN A 174 -15.17 -8.15 15.61
N LEU A 175 -15.51 -7.02 16.21
CA LEU A 175 -15.81 -6.85 17.63
C LEU A 175 -16.70 -8.02 18.12
N PHE A 176 -16.13 -8.78 19.06
CA PHE A 176 -16.69 -9.97 19.67
C PHE A 176 -17.87 -9.64 20.59
N GLU A 177 -18.98 -10.38 20.49
CA GLU A 177 -19.92 -10.55 21.61
C GLU A 177 -19.34 -11.53 22.64
N ALA A 178 -18.18 -11.21 23.22
CA ALA A 178 -17.63 -12.05 24.27
C ALA A 178 -18.39 -11.81 25.58
N ARG A 179 -19.14 -12.81 26.06
CA ARG A 179 -19.82 -12.74 27.36
C ARG A 179 -18.75 -12.57 28.46
N LYS A 180 -18.81 -11.47 29.20
CA LYS A 180 -17.91 -11.20 30.34
C LYS A 180 -18.20 -12.20 31.45
N MET A 181 -17.36 -13.24 31.59
CA MET A 181 -17.50 -14.22 32.66
C MET A 181 -16.64 -13.83 33.87
N GLU A 182 -17.24 -13.20 34.87
CA GLU A 182 -16.57 -13.02 36.17
C GLU A 182 -16.65 -14.32 37.00
N SER A 183 -15.51 -14.73 37.56
CA SER A 183 -15.34 -15.65 38.72
C SER A 183 -16.01 -17.05 38.71
N SER A 184 -16.63 -17.50 37.62
CA SER A 184 -17.56 -18.64 37.64
C SER A 184 -16.93 -20.03 37.46
N LEU A 185 -15.64 -20.14 37.10
CA LEU A 185 -15.01 -21.45 36.85
C LEU A 185 -14.85 -22.31 38.12
N VAL A 186 -14.85 -21.71 39.32
CA VAL A 186 -14.68 -22.45 40.59
C VAL A 186 -15.75 -23.52 40.81
N TYR A 187 -16.97 -23.31 40.28
CA TYR A 187 -18.07 -24.26 40.38
C TYR A 187 -17.83 -25.55 39.60
N LEU A 188 -16.87 -25.58 38.67
CA LEU A 188 -16.46 -26.81 37.97
C LEU A 188 -15.89 -27.86 38.91
N LEU A 189 -15.44 -27.48 40.12
CA LEU A 189 -14.96 -28.42 41.15
C LEU A 189 -16.04 -29.41 41.61
N GLU A 190 -17.32 -29.07 41.47
CA GLU A 190 -18.43 -29.96 41.79
C GLU A 190 -18.58 -31.08 40.74
N LEU A 191 -18.09 -30.87 39.51
CA LEU A 191 -18.20 -31.80 38.38
C LEU A 191 -17.04 -32.81 38.35
N LYS A 192 -16.97 -33.69 39.36
CA LYS A 192 -15.87 -34.65 39.55
C LYS A 192 -15.72 -35.71 38.44
N HIS A 193 -16.75 -35.88 37.61
CA HIS A 193 -16.80 -36.88 36.54
C HIS A 193 -16.65 -36.28 35.14
N LEU A 194 -16.29 -35.00 35.05
CA LEU A 194 -16.19 -34.31 33.77
C LEU A 194 -15.00 -34.83 32.95
N GLU A 195 -15.26 -35.25 31.71
CA GLU A 195 -14.26 -35.75 30.76
C GLU A 195 -13.97 -34.73 29.63
N TYR A 196 -14.92 -33.86 29.31
CA TYR A 196 -14.80 -32.88 28.23
C TYR A 196 -15.21 -31.50 28.72
N LEU A 197 -14.30 -30.53 28.62
CA LEU A 197 -14.54 -29.13 28.93
C LEU A 197 -14.10 -28.24 27.77
N ASP A 198 -15.04 -27.51 27.20
CA ASP A 198 -14.79 -26.46 26.21
C ASP A 198 -15.39 -25.15 26.70
N VAL A 199 -14.56 -24.14 26.95
CA VAL A 199 -14.98 -22.78 27.33
C VAL A 199 -14.42 -21.74 26.36
N SER A 200 -13.99 -22.18 25.17
CA SER A 200 -13.29 -21.33 24.20
C SER A 200 -14.10 -20.11 23.77
N ALA A 201 -13.40 -19.08 23.30
CA ALA A 201 -13.97 -17.81 22.83
C ALA A 201 -14.80 -17.02 23.88
N ASN A 202 -14.65 -17.31 25.18
CA ASN A 202 -15.28 -16.52 26.24
C ASN A 202 -14.29 -15.51 26.85
N TYR A 203 -14.71 -14.29 27.13
CA TYR A 203 -13.79 -13.28 27.68
C TYR A 203 -13.68 -13.38 29.21
N PHE A 204 -12.54 -13.88 29.70
CA PHE A 204 -12.22 -13.99 31.12
C PHE A 204 -11.38 -12.81 31.66
N ASN A 205 -11.45 -11.65 30.99
CA ASN A 205 -10.89 -10.38 31.46
C ASN A 205 -9.43 -10.42 31.92
N PHE A 206 -8.54 -11.06 31.14
CA PHE A 206 -7.12 -11.19 31.46
C PHE A 206 -6.85 -11.86 32.82
N SER A 207 -7.77 -12.68 33.32
CA SER A 207 -7.57 -13.44 34.56
C SER A 207 -6.55 -14.57 34.36
N LYS A 208 -6.05 -15.13 35.46
CA LYS A 208 -5.15 -16.30 35.41
C LYS A 208 -5.94 -17.57 35.15
N ILE A 209 -5.36 -18.50 34.39
CA ILE A 209 -5.90 -19.87 34.29
C ILE A 209 -5.97 -20.45 35.71
N PRO A 210 -7.14 -20.91 36.18
CA PRO A 210 -7.26 -21.41 37.55
C PRO A 210 -6.47 -22.70 37.79
N GLN A 211 -5.63 -22.72 38.82
CA GLN A 211 -4.80 -23.88 39.18
C GLN A 211 -5.62 -25.14 39.52
N PHE A 212 -6.84 -24.97 40.05
CA PHE A 212 -7.69 -26.09 40.46
C PHE A 212 -8.10 -26.99 39.29
N ILE A 213 -8.03 -26.53 38.04
CA ILE A 213 -8.32 -27.34 36.86
C ILE A 213 -7.43 -28.59 36.86
N GLY A 214 -6.19 -28.48 37.35
CA GLY A 214 -5.28 -29.63 37.52
C GLY A 214 -5.74 -30.71 38.51
N SER A 215 -6.84 -30.53 39.24
CA SER A 215 -7.44 -31.55 40.10
C SER A 215 -8.52 -32.40 39.42
N MET A 216 -8.94 -32.02 38.21
CA MET A 216 -10.03 -32.65 37.44
C MET A 216 -9.54 -33.87 36.65
N ASN A 217 -9.08 -34.91 37.35
CA ASN A 217 -8.32 -36.03 36.78
C ASN A 217 -9.06 -36.90 35.73
N GLN A 218 -10.36 -36.73 35.55
CA GLN A 218 -11.14 -37.42 34.51
C GLN A 218 -11.08 -36.73 33.14
N LEU A 219 -10.60 -35.48 33.08
CA LEU A 219 -10.53 -34.71 31.84
C LEU A 219 -9.68 -35.40 30.78
N ARG A 220 -10.26 -35.51 29.59
CA ARG A 220 -9.67 -35.99 28.34
C ARG A 220 -9.57 -34.88 27.30
N TYR A 221 -10.45 -33.88 27.37
CA TYR A 221 -10.48 -32.74 26.47
C TYR A 221 -10.61 -31.45 27.27
N LEU A 222 -9.69 -30.51 27.04
CA LEU A 222 -9.69 -29.18 27.64
C LEU A 222 -9.37 -28.12 26.56
N ASN A 223 -10.35 -27.29 26.24
CA ASN A 223 -10.19 -26.16 25.34
C ASN A 223 -10.43 -24.82 26.07
N LEU A 224 -9.36 -24.05 26.19
CA LEU A 224 -9.31 -22.71 26.78
C LEU A 224 -8.88 -21.64 25.75
N SER A 225 -8.97 -21.95 24.45
CA SER A 225 -8.57 -21.02 23.38
C SER A 225 -9.43 -19.75 23.36
N TYR A 226 -8.84 -18.64 22.92
CA TYR A 226 -9.51 -17.34 22.79
C TYR A 226 -10.24 -16.87 24.06
N CYS A 227 -9.74 -17.27 25.22
CA CYS A 227 -10.36 -16.95 26.50
C CYS A 227 -9.90 -15.61 27.11
N SER A 228 -8.94 -14.94 26.48
CA SER A 228 -8.21 -13.80 27.03
C SER A 228 -7.65 -14.07 28.43
N PHE A 229 -7.13 -15.26 28.73
CA PHE A 229 -6.40 -15.53 29.98
C PHE A 229 -5.03 -14.83 29.97
N SER A 230 -4.44 -14.53 31.13
CA SER A 230 -3.09 -13.96 31.21
C SER A 230 -2.28 -14.56 32.36
N GLY A 231 -0.96 -14.35 32.36
CA GLY A 231 -0.06 -14.83 33.40
C GLY A 231 0.49 -16.23 33.15
N LYS A 232 1.05 -16.84 34.19
CA LYS A 232 1.74 -18.13 34.07
C LYS A 232 0.76 -19.28 33.83
N VAL A 233 1.03 -20.13 32.84
CA VAL A 233 0.32 -21.41 32.65
C VAL A 233 0.54 -22.30 33.89
N PRO A 234 -0.53 -22.76 34.57
CA PRO A 234 -0.40 -23.57 35.79
C PRO A 234 0.29 -24.90 35.53
N ASN A 235 1.36 -25.20 36.28
CA ASN A 235 2.04 -26.49 36.21
C ASN A 235 1.13 -27.65 36.65
N GLU A 236 0.10 -27.35 37.45
CA GLU A 236 -0.92 -28.29 37.91
C GLU A 236 -1.69 -28.94 36.75
N LEU A 237 -1.76 -28.30 35.57
CA LEU A 237 -2.32 -28.93 34.37
C LEU A 237 -1.61 -30.26 34.04
N GLY A 238 -0.32 -30.39 34.39
CA GLY A 238 0.43 -31.64 34.25
C GLY A 238 -0.08 -32.82 35.08
N ASN A 239 -1.01 -32.61 36.01
CA ASN A 239 -1.63 -33.69 36.77
C ASN A 239 -2.74 -34.43 35.98
N LEU A 240 -3.21 -33.85 34.87
CA LEU A 240 -4.29 -34.38 34.04
C LEU A 240 -3.81 -35.53 33.13
N THR A 241 -3.36 -36.63 33.72
CA THR A 241 -2.70 -37.73 33.00
C THR A 241 -3.55 -38.45 31.94
N ASN A 242 -4.88 -38.29 31.97
CA ASN A 242 -5.83 -38.81 30.98
C ASN A 242 -6.07 -37.87 29.79
N LEU A 243 -5.51 -36.65 29.84
CA LEU A 243 -5.77 -35.61 28.85
C LEU A 243 -5.23 -36.00 27.47
N GLN A 244 -6.08 -35.85 26.46
CA GLN A 244 -5.80 -36.15 25.05
C GLN A 244 -5.73 -34.88 24.21
N VAL A 245 -6.50 -33.85 24.57
CA VAL A 245 -6.52 -32.56 23.88
C VAL A 245 -6.34 -31.44 24.91
N LEU A 246 -5.34 -30.60 24.67
CA LEU A 246 -5.13 -29.35 25.39
C LEU A 246 -4.97 -28.22 24.38
N ASP A 247 -5.90 -27.27 24.38
CA ASP A 247 -5.85 -26.08 23.54
C ASP A 247 -5.83 -24.81 24.39
N LEU A 248 -4.72 -24.06 24.29
CA LEU A 248 -4.49 -22.78 24.96
C LEU A 248 -4.24 -21.64 23.94
N LYS A 249 -4.65 -21.81 22.68
CA LYS A 249 -4.44 -20.83 21.60
C LYS A 249 -4.90 -19.42 21.99
N SER A 250 -4.06 -18.43 21.66
CA SER A 250 -4.35 -17.01 21.91
C SER A 250 -3.68 -16.10 20.86
N TYR A 251 -4.24 -14.90 20.63
CA TYR A 251 -3.66 -13.88 19.74
C TYR A 251 -2.91 -12.77 20.49
N GLU A 252 -3.44 -12.30 21.63
CA GLU A 252 -3.03 -11.03 22.25
C GLU A 252 -2.84 -11.10 23.78
N THR A 253 -2.58 -12.28 24.33
CA THR A 253 -2.50 -12.44 25.79
C THR A 253 -1.09 -12.60 26.32
N ASN A 254 -0.83 -12.05 27.51
CA ASN A 254 0.39 -12.26 28.28
C ASN A 254 0.44 -13.65 28.96
N LEU A 255 0.00 -14.72 28.29
CA LEU A 255 0.19 -16.09 28.78
C LEU A 255 1.65 -16.48 28.58
N PHE A 256 2.29 -17.01 29.62
CA PHE A 256 3.69 -17.42 29.54
C PHE A 256 3.96 -18.70 30.33
N THR A 257 5.04 -19.39 29.99
CA THR A 257 5.61 -20.43 30.86
C THR A 257 7.13 -20.43 30.82
N ASP A 258 7.76 -20.74 31.96
CA ASP A 258 9.20 -20.90 32.11
C ASP A 258 9.67 -22.33 31.84
N SER A 259 8.75 -23.30 31.77
CA SER A 259 9.07 -24.70 31.51
C SER A 259 7.88 -25.44 30.88
N LEU A 260 8.18 -26.41 30.02
CA LEU A 260 7.21 -27.37 29.49
C LEU A 260 7.30 -28.74 30.17
N LYS A 261 8.07 -28.87 31.26
CA LYS A 261 8.18 -30.14 32.01
C LYS A 261 6.83 -30.65 32.53
N TRP A 262 5.90 -29.76 32.88
CA TRP A 262 4.55 -30.17 33.31
C TRP A 262 3.81 -30.93 32.21
N ALA A 263 4.00 -30.54 30.94
CA ALA A 263 3.35 -31.19 29.80
C ALA A 263 3.88 -32.61 29.59
N SER A 264 5.14 -32.90 29.96
CA SER A 264 5.73 -34.25 29.86
C SER A 264 5.00 -35.34 30.65
N ASN A 265 4.17 -34.96 31.64
CA ASN A 265 3.32 -35.88 32.40
C ASN A 265 2.04 -36.30 31.66
N LEU A 266 1.64 -35.58 30.61
CA LEU A 266 0.40 -35.78 29.86
C LEU A 266 0.55 -36.90 28.82
N ARG A 267 0.88 -38.12 29.26
CA ARG A 267 1.29 -39.21 28.36
C ARG A 267 0.23 -39.67 27.35
N GLN A 268 -1.03 -39.29 27.50
CA GLN A 268 -2.12 -39.60 26.57
C GLN A 268 -2.38 -38.49 25.55
N LEU A 269 -1.63 -37.38 25.62
CA LEU A 269 -1.84 -36.19 24.81
C LEU A 269 -1.62 -36.49 23.33
N ARG A 270 -2.59 -36.09 22.51
CA ARG A 270 -2.62 -36.23 21.05
C ARG A 270 -2.60 -34.87 20.35
N HIS A 271 -3.16 -33.85 20.99
CA HIS A 271 -3.24 -32.50 20.48
C HIS A 271 -2.79 -31.52 21.57
N LEU A 272 -1.77 -30.73 21.24
CA LEU A 272 -1.28 -29.63 22.06
C LEU A 272 -1.21 -28.36 21.20
N ASN A 273 -2.04 -27.37 21.52
CA ASN A 273 -1.97 -26.04 20.93
C ASN A 273 -1.55 -25.03 22.00
N LEU A 274 -0.39 -24.41 21.81
CA LEU A 274 0.13 -23.34 22.66
C LEU A 274 0.32 -22.03 21.89
N ARG A 275 -0.23 -21.90 20.68
CA ARG A 275 -0.05 -20.73 19.82
C ARG A 275 -0.30 -19.43 20.58
N GLY A 276 0.63 -18.48 20.46
CA GLY A 276 0.56 -17.19 21.15
C GLY A 276 0.93 -17.21 22.64
N THR A 277 1.28 -18.36 23.21
CA THR A 277 1.86 -18.45 24.57
C THR A 277 3.33 -18.09 24.52
N ASP A 278 3.79 -17.18 25.37
CA ASP A 278 5.20 -16.81 25.49
C ASP A 278 6.04 -17.96 26.09
N LEU A 279 6.90 -18.53 25.24
CA LEU A 279 7.85 -19.58 25.54
C LEU A 279 9.30 -19.06 25.51
N SER A 280 9.55 -17.75 25.56
CA SER A 280 10.90 -17.17 25.40
C SER A 280 11.92 -17.61 26.46
N GLN A 281 11.45 -18.16 27.59
CA GLN A 281 12.28 -18.68 28.68
C GLN A 281 12.43 -20.21 28.64
N VAL A 282 11.74 -20.89 27.71
CA VAL A 282 11.77 -22.35 27.59
C VAL A 282 12.91 -22.79 26.68
N ASN A 283 14.01 -23.28 27.28
CA ASN A 283 15.20 -23.67 26.51
C ASN A 283 15.17 -25.11 25.97
N ASN A 284 14.38 -26.01 26.58
CA ASN A 284 14.40 -27.47 26.28
C ASN A 284 13.00 -28.01 25.94
N TRP A 285 12.26 -27.31 25.08
CA TRP A 285 10.91 -27.71 24.69
C TRP A 285 10.90 -29.09 23.99
N LEU A 286 11.90 -29.38 23.15
CA LEU A 286 12.06 -30.69 22.49
C LEU A 286 12.14 -31.84 23.50
N ASP A 287 13.04 -31.74 24.48
CA ASP A 287 13.20 -32.76 25.53
C ASP A 287 11.92 -32.94 26.36
N SER A 288 11.13 -31.88 26.48
CA SER A 288 9.90 -31.87 27.29
C SER A 288 8.71 -32.49 26.56
N LEU A 289 8.68 -32.43 25.22
CA LEU A 289 7.52 -32.82 24.42
C LEU A 289 7.76 -34.06 23.53
N ILE A 290 8.85 -34.09 22.75
CA ILE A 290 9.03 -35.05 21.65
C ILE A 290 9.31 -36.48 22.17
N GLY A 291 10.13 -36.61 23.23
CA GLY A 291 10.39 -37.90 23.87
C GLY A 291 9.27 -38.37 24.81
N PRO A 292 8.77 -37.52 25.73
CA PRO A 292 7.80 -37.93 26.75
C PRO A 292 6.37 -38.19 26.24
N LEU A 293 5.98 -37.66 25.07
CA LEU A 293 4.60 -37.68 24.56
C LEU A 293 4.46 -38.59 23.32
N PRO A 294 4.33 -39.91 23.47
CA PRO A 294 4.39 -40.86 22.36
C PRO A 294 3.17 -40.82 21.43
N PHE A 295 2.03 -40.29 21.88
CA PHE A 295 0.78 -40.23 21.11
C PHE A 295 0.52 -38.86 20.46
N LEU A 296 1.45 -37.90 20.61
CA LEU A 296 1.29 -36.56 20.08
C LEU A 296 1.20 -36.60 18.55
N ARG A 297 0.12 -36.04 18.00
CA ARG A 297 -0.16 -35.96 16.55
C ARG A 297 -0.22 -34.53 16.04
N PHE A 298 -0.69 -33.59 16.87
CA PHE A 298 -0.79 -32.18 16.57
C PHE A 298 0.00 -31.39 17.60
N LEU A 299 0.94 -30.57 17.12
CA LEU A 299 1.72 -29.66 17.94
C LEU A 299 1.80 -28.30 17.24
N ASP A 300 1.15 -27.30 17.83
CA ASP A 300 1.21 -25.90 17.39
C ASP A 300 1.92 -25.07 18.46
N LEU A 301 3.11 -24.59 18.11
CA LEU A 301 3.92 -23.68 18.90
C LEU A 301 4.15 -22.37 18.11
N SER A 302 3.23 -21.99 17.22
CA SER A 302 3.36 -20.78 16.42
C SER A 302 3.22 -19.52 17.27
N ASN A 303 3.93 -18.45 16.90
CA ASN A 303 3.90 -17.17 17.60
C ASN A 303 4.20 -17.29 19.12
N CYS A 304 5.15 -18.14 19.50
CA CYS A 304 5.48 -18.44 20.89
C CYS A 304 6.76 -17.75 21.40
N SER A 305 7.36 -16.85 20.62
CA SER A 305 8.65 -16.22 20.95
C SER A 305 9.79 -17.21 21.22
N LEU A 306 9.76 -18.40 20.60
CA LEU A 306 10.83 -19.39 20.72
C LEU A 306 12.15 -18.85 20.11
N VAL A 307 13.27 -19.10 20.78
CA VAL A 307 14.62 -18.67 20.35
C VAL A 307 15.59 -19.85 20.37
N SER A 308 16.47 -19.97 19.38
CA SER A 308 17.53 -20.99 19.36
C SER A 308 18.70 -20.63 20.30
N ARG A 309 18.50 -20.63 21.63
CA ARG A 309 19.58 -20.28 22.59
C ARG A 309 20.70 -21.32 22.71
N HIS A 310 20.46 -22.54 22.21
CA HIS A 310 21.45 -23.59 22.05
C HIS A 310 21.14 -24.31 20.74
N HIS A 311 22.19 -24.73 20.01
CA HIS A 311 22.00 -25.57 18.81
C HIS A 311 20.98 -26.66 19.13
N LEU A 312 19.90 -26.74 18.35
CA LEU A 312 18.90 -27.82 18.38
C LEU A 312 19.54 -29.14 17.87
N LYS A 313 20.72 -29.47 18.40
CA LYS A 313 21.51 -30.65 18.10
C LYS A 313 21.09 -31.74 19.07
N ASN A 314 20.34 -32.69 18.53
CA ASN A 314 20.02 -34.02 19.06
C ASN A 314 20.54 -34.32 20.47
N SER A 315 19.65 -34.24 21.45
CA SER A 315 19.70 -35.12 22.62
C SER A 315 19.03 -36.44 22.22
N SER A 316 19.87 -37.45 21.95
CA SER A 316 19.57 -38.90 22.04
C SER A 316 18.22 -39.40 21.51
N SER A 317 18.29 -40.15 20.39
CA SER A 317 17.32 -41.15 19.92
C SER A 317 16.21 -41.51 20.92
N ALA A 318 15.03 -40.91 20.76
CA ALA A 318 13.82 -41.46 21.36
C ALA A 318 13.67 -42.91 20.85
N SER A 319 13.39 -43.85 21.76
CA SER A 319 13.22 -45.27 21.43
C SER A 319 12.05 -45.54 20.48
N HIS A 320 11.17 -44.55 20.28
CA HIS A 320 10.08 -44.55 19.33
C HIS A 320 9.99 -43.14 18.71
N PRO A 321 10.03 -43.00 17.36
CA PRO A 321 9.80 -41.71 16.73
C PRO A 321 8.35 -41.26 16.98
N PRO A 322 8.12 -40.00 17.40
CA PRO A 322 6.77 -39.51 17.64
C PRO A 322 5.97 -39.49 16.34
N SER A 323 4.68 -39.83 16.43
CA SER A 323 3.75 -39.92 15.29
C SER A 323 3.10 -38.57 14.96
N ILE A 324 3.87 -37.48 15.04
CA ILE A 324 3.39 -36.13 14.76
C ILE A 324 3.00 -36.05 13.28
N ARG A 325 1.78 -35.54 13.03
CA ARG A 325 1.21 -35.29 11.71
C ARG A 325 1.24 -33.82 11.36
N ILE A 326 0.98 -32.94 12.33
CA ILE A 326 0.98 -31.49 12.15
C ILE A 326 1.98 -30.89 13.13
N LEU A 327 2.98 -30.20 12.58
CA LEU A 327 3.97 -29.43 13.32
C LEU A 327 3.98 -28.00 12.80
N ASP A 328 3.54 -27.06 13.63
CA ASP A 328 3.60 -25.62 13.33
C ASP A 328 4.57 -24.94 14.30
N LEU A 329 5.63 -24.36 13.73
CA LEU A 329 6.67 -23.58 14.43
C LEU A 329 6.73 -22.15 13.88
N SER A 330 5.75 -21.73 13.09
CA SER A 330 5.73 -20.44 12.41
C SER A 330 5.75 -19.24 13.37
N TYR A 331 6.12 -18.05 12.89
CA TYR A 331 6.16 -16.82 13.69
C TYR A 331 7.05 -16.92 14.95
N ASN A 332 8.18 -17.63 14.87
CA ASN A 332 9.13 -17.73 15.97
C ASN A 332 10.51 -17.22 15.57
N ASN A 333 11.35 -16.89 16.56
CA ASN A 333 12.71 -16.41 16.35
C ASN A 333 13.74 -17.57 16.34
N LEU A 334 13.38 -18.68 15.68
CA LEU A 334 14.21 -19.87 15.55
C LEU A 334 15.25 -19.66 14.46
N GLU A 335 16.54 -19.67 14.81
CA GLU A 335 17.68 -19.50 13.89
C GLU A 335 18.46 -20.81 13.66
N GLY A 336 19.25 -20.84 12.58
CA GLY A 336 20.14 -21.95 12.21
C GLY A 336 19.55 -22.88 11.15
N GLU A 337 20.01 -24.13 11.14
CA GLU A 337 19.49 -25.17 10.23
C GLU A 337 18.18 -25.78 10.75
N ILE A 338 17.36 -26.30 9.83
CA ILE A 338 16.16 -27.06 10.21
C ILE A 338 16.58 -28.28 11.04
N PRO A 339 16.05 -28.45 12.27
CA PRO A 339 16.47 -29.53 13.16
C PRO A 339 16.25 -30.93 12.59
N SER A 340 17.28 -31.79 12.65
CA SER A 340 17.24 -33.14 12.07
C SER A 340 16.28 -34.11 12.75
N PHE A 341 15.74 -33.80 13.94
CA PHE A 341 14.69 -34.63 14.54
C PHE A 341 13.43 -34.68 13.65
N ILE A 342 13.16 -33.62 12.87
CA ILE A 342 12.03 -33.53 11.95
C ILE A 342 12.15 -34.61 10.85
N GLN A 343 13.37 -34.96 10.44
CA GLN A 343 13.63 -36.06 9.49
C GLN A 343 13.03 -37.39 9.96
N ASN A 344 12.96 -37.62 11.27
CA ASN A 344 12.43 -38.85 11.85
C ASN A 344 10.89 -38.88 11.93
N LEU A 345 10.21 -37.76 11.65
CA LEU A 345 8.75 -37.64 11.70
C LEU A 345 8.10 -38.16 10.41
N THR A 346 8.24 -39.44 10.13
CA THR A 346 7.74 -40.05 8.86
C THR A 346 6.23 -40.01 8.66
N SER A 347 5.45 -39.71 9.72
CA SER A 347 3.99 -39.53 9.66
C SER A 347 3.56 -38.09 9.40
N LEU A 348 4.49 -37.16 9.16
CA LEU A 348 4.21 -35.75 9.01
C LEU A 348 3.40 -35.48 7.72
N GLU A 349 2.27 -34.80 7.90
CA GLU A 349 1.33 -34.36 6.86
C GLU A 349 1.42 -32.83 6.65
N SER A 350 1.72 -32.07 7.71
CA SER A 350 1.87 -30.61 7.67
C SER A 350 3.11 -30.16 8.42
N LEU A 351 3.96 -29.40 7.76
CA LEU A 351 5.10 -28.70 8.36
C LEU A 351 5.01 -27.21 8.02
N ASP A 352 4.86 -26.38 9.03
CA ASP A 352 4.87 -24.92 8.87
C ASP A 352 6.02 -24.29 9.65
N LEU A 353 6.93 -23.66 8.91
CA LEU A 353 8.10 -22.92 9.39
C LEU A 353 8.04 -21.45 8.95
N PHE A 354 6.87 -20.95 8.56
CA PHE A 354 6.70 -19.60 8.05
C PHE A 354 7.19 -18.55 9.05
N ARG A 355 7.90 -17.51 8.57
CA ARG A 355 8.43 -16.41 9.38
C ARG A 355 9.25 -16.90 10.58
N THR A 356 10.18 -17.80 10.28
CA THR A 356 11.27 -18.21 11.17
C THR A 356 12.60 -17.65 10.66
N ASN A 357 13.68 -17.76 11.43
CA ASN A 357 15.03 -17.37 10.98
C ASN A 357 15.87 -18.58 10.53
N PHE A 358 15.25 -19.69 10.15
CA PHE A 358 15.96 -20.85 9.60
C PHE A 358 16.62 -20.50 8.26
N GLY A 359 17.84 -20.96 8.05
CA GLY A 359 18.62 -20.69 6.85
C GLY A 359 20.13 -20.94 7.05
N PRO A 360 20.95 -20.79 6.00
CA PRO A 360 20.57 -20.35 4.66
C PRO A 360 20.12 -21.48 3.72
N GLU A 361 20.21 -22.75 4.10
CA GLU A 361 20.02 -23.90 3.21
C GLU A 361 18.88 -24.81 3.67
N ILE A 362 18.02 -25.24 2.72
CA ILE A 362 16.96 -26.23 2.97
C ILE A 362 17.54 -27.64 2.80
N PRO A 363 17.42 -28.53 3.80
CA PRO A 363 18.00 -29.86 3.72
C PRO A 363 17.25 -30.79 2.76
N LEU A 364 17.98 -31.67 2.07
CA LEU A 364 17.42 -32.55 1.03
C LEU A 364 16.47 -33.61 1.60
N TRP A 365 16.68 -34.01 2.86
CA TRP A 365 15.85 -35.01 3.53
C TRP A 365 14.39 -34.57 3.70
N LEU A 366 14.08 -33.28 3.57
CA LEU A 366 12.69 -32.81 3.63
C LEU A 366 11.84 -33.42 2.49
N GLY A 367 12.46 -33.68 1.34
CA GLY A 367 11.83 -34.40 0.22
C GLY A 367 11.59 -35.90 0.48
N GLU A 368 12.11 -36.47 1.56
CA GLU A 368 11.88 -37.87 1.96
C GLU A 368 10.58 -38.04 2.76
N LEU A 369 9.99 -36.94 3.26
CA LEU A 369 8.71 -36.93 3.97
C LEU A 369 7.52 -37.02 3.00
N LYS A 370 7.37 -38.18 2.35
CA LYS A 370 6.38 -38.44 1.28
C LYS A 370 4.91 -38.23 1.68
N GLY A 371 4.62 -38.21 3.00
CA GLY A 371 3.29 -37.95 3.54
C GLY A 371 2.86 -36.49 3.52
N LEU A 372 3.77 -35.55 3.24
CA LEU A 372 3.49 -34.12 3.30
C LEU A 372 2.40 -33.70 2.30
N VAL A 373 1.41 -33.00 2.86
CA VAL A 373 0.28 -32.35 2.20
C VAL A 373 0.46 -30.83 2.24
N HIS A 374 0.99 -30.29 3.34
CA HIS A 374 1.24 -28.89 3.57
C HIS A 374 2.72 -28.64 3.91
N LEU A 375 3.38 -27.77 3.14
CA LEU A 375 4.73 -27.29 3.41
C LEU A 375 4.79 -25.76 3.36
N GLY A 376 5.02 -25.13 4.53
CA GLY A 376 5.24 -23.70 4.69
C GLY A 376 6.69 -23.38 5.06
N LEU A 377 7.40 -22.66 4.20
CA LEU A 377 8.80 -22.23 4.35
C LEU A 377 8.98 -20.73 4.14
N GLY A 378 7.88 -19.98 3.97
CA GLY A 378 7.92 -18.56 3.64
C GLY A 378 8.48 -17.66 4.76
N GLU A 379 8.93 -16.46 4.41
CA GLU A 379 9.55 -15.47 5.31
C GLU A 379 10.74 -16.01 6.14
N ALA A 380 11.32 -17.14 5.73
CA ALA A 380 12.52 -17.70 6.31
C ALA A 380 13.79 -17.25 5.57
N ALA A 381 14.94 -17.38 6.21
CA ALA A 381 16.24 -16.94 5.68
C ALA A 381 16.84 -17.91 4.63
N PHE A 382 16.03 -18.75 3.99
CA PHE A 382 16.47 -19.70 2.98
C PHE A 382 16.91 -19.02 1.68
N THR A 383 18.06 -19.44 1.18
CA THR A 383 18.72 -18.94 -0.04
C THR A 383 19.04 -20.06 -1.03
N SER A 384 19.21 -21.30 -0.56
CA SER A 384 19.53 -22.48 -1.37
C SER A 384 18.88 -23.75 -0.86
N VAL A 385 19.00 -24.83 -1.63
CA VAL A 385 18.62 -26.19 -1.25
C VAL A 385 19.85 -27.10 -1.31
N GLU A 386 20.01 -27.94 -0.30
CA GLU A 386 21.13 -28.87 -0.16
C GLU A 386 21.22 -29.79 -1.39
N GLY A 387 22.38 -29.77 -2.03
CA GLY A 387 22.70 -30.69 -3.13
C GLY A 387 21.91 -30.47 -4.43
N GLY A 388 21.17 -29.36 -4.60
CA GLY A 388 20.49 -29.11 -5.86
C GLY A 388 19.48 -27.96 -5.88
N ASP A 389 18.47 -28.11 -6.74
CA ASP A 389 17.38 -27.16 -6.93
C ASP A 389 16.17 -27.53 -6.08
N PHE A 390 15.36 -26.55 -5.71
CA PHE A 390 14.12 -26.71 -4.94
C PHE A 390 13.17 -27.73 -5.57
N TRP A 391 13.13 -27.81 -6.91
CA TRP A 391 12.26 -28.77 -7.60
C TRP A 391 12.69 -30.23 -7.41
N ASN A 392 13.97 -30.50 -7.13
CA ASN A 392 14.42 -31.85 -6.78
C ASN A 392 13.90 -32.28 -5.40
N LEU A 393 13.78 -31.33 -4.47
CA LEU A 393 13.24 -31.55 -3.13
C LEU A 393 11.78 -32.02 -3.19
N VAL A 394 10.95 -31.28 -3.93
CA VAL A 394 9.51 -31.55 -3.99
C VAL A 394 9.13 -32.67 -4.97
N ARG A 395 10.09 -33.22 -5.73
CA ARG A 395 9.84 -34.26 -6.74
C ARG A 395 9.24 -35.56 -6.16
N ASN A 396 9.41 -35.82 -4.88
CA ASN A 396 8.91 -37.03 -4.22
C ASN A 396 7.65 -36.79 -3.36
N LEU A 397 7.17 -35.55 -3.28
CA LEU A 397 6.05 -35.15 -2.42
C LEU A 397 4.71 -35.26 -3.17
N HIS A 398 4.27 -36.49 -3.43
CA HIS A 398 3.08 -36.78 -4.26
C HIS A 398 1.76 -36.24 -3.71
N ASN A 399 1.65 -36.06 -2.39
CA ASN A 399 0.43 -35.64 -1.71
C ASN A 399 0.35 -34.11 -1.50
N LEU A 400 1.33 -33.35 -1.98
CA LEU A 400 1.43 -31.92 -1.71
C LEU A 400 0.25 -31.15 -2.33
N THR A 401 -0.46 -30.38 -1.51
CA THR A 401 -1.58 -29.52 -1.94
C THR A 401 -1.37 -28.05 -1.55
N TYR A 402 -0.58 -27.78 -0.52
CA TYR A 402 -0.21 -26.43 -0.11
C TYR A 402 1.31 -26.30 -0.13
N LEU A 403 1.79 -25.28 -0.84
CA LEU A 403 3.20 -24.91 -0.87
C LEU A 403 3.36 -23.39 -0.71
N ASP A 404 3.96 -22.97 0.40
CA ASP A 404 4.37 -21.59 0.63
C ASP A 404 5.89 -21.49 0.76
N ILE A 405 6.49 -20.74 -0.17
CA ILE A 405 7.90 -20.35 -0.15
C ILE A 405 8.03 -18.82 -0.30
N ASN A 406 6.98 -18.09 0.04
CA ASN A 406 6.86 -16.64 -0.10
C ASN A 406 7.99 -15.93 0.67
N LYS A 407 8.57 -14.85 0.14
CA LYS A 407 9.62 -14.07 0.81
C LYS A 407 10.85 -14.87 1.23
N THR A 408 11.14 -15.94 0.50
CA THR A 408 12.44 -16.61 0.56
C THR A 408 13.37 -16.02 -0.51
N PHE A 409 14.68 -16.08 -0.30
CA PHE A 409 15.68 -15.63 -1.28
C PHE A 409 16.06 -16.74 -2.28
N LEU A 410 15.18 -17.74 -2.45
CA LEU A 410 15.40 -18.88 -3.34
C LEU A 410 15.42 -18.43 -4.81
N SER A 411 16.43 -18.89 -5.54
CA SER A 411 16.47 -18.79 -7.01
C SER A 411 15.79 -20.02 -7.62
N LEU A 412 14.59 -19.85 -8.18
CA LEU A 412 13.81 -20.95 -8.73
C LEU A 412 14.09 -21.12 -10.24
N LYS A 413 15.04 -22.00 -10.60
CA LYS A 413 15.38 -22.28 -12.00
C LYS A 413 14.52 -23.40 -12.57
N ILE A 414 13.41 -23.05 -13.20
CA ILE A 414 12.46 -24.04 -13.71
C ILE A 414 12.91 -24.62 -15.06
N SER A 415 13.02 -25.95 -15.15
CA SER A 415 13.09 -26.64 -16.45
C SER A 415 11.72 -26.60 -17.15
N SER A 416 11.68 -26.18 -18.41
CA SER A 416 10.43 -25.94 -19.16
C SER A 416 9.54 -27.18 -19.37
N ASP A 417 10.10 -28.37 -19.19
CA ASP A 417 9.48 -29.69 -19.41
C ASP A 417 9.08 -30.42 -18.11
N TRP A 418 9.34 -29.83 -16.94
CA TRP A 418 9.01 -30.46 -15.67
C TRP A 418 7.49 -30.52 -15.44
N VAL A 419 7.03 -31.69 -14.97
CA VAL A 419 5.65 -31.93 -14.55
C VAL A 419 5.67 -32.35 -13.08
N PRO A 420 5.15 -31.52 -12.16
CA PRO A 420 5.08 -31.89 -10.75
C PRO A 420 4.17 -33.11 -10.56
N PRO A 421 4.49 -33.99 -9.61
CA PRO A 421 3.73 -35.22 -9.39
C PRO A 421 2.59 -35.04 -8.36
N PHE A 422 2.18 -33.80 -8.13
CA PHE A 422 1.19 -33.38 -7.14
C PHE A 422 0.21 -32.36 -7.74
N GLN A 423 -0.87 -32.04 -7.01
CA GLN A 423 -1.88 -31.07 -7.41
C GLN A 423 -2.10 -30.05 -6.30
N LEU A 424 -1.50 -28.88 -6.46
CA LEU A 424 -1.62 -27.77 -5.52
C LEU A 424 -3.03 -27.17 -5.57
N GLN A 425 -3.53 -26.82 -4.40
CA GLN A 425 -4.65 -25.93 -4.17
C GLN A 425 -4.18 -24.50 -3.90
N LEU A 426 -3.04 -24.35 -3.22
CA LEU A 426 -2.40 -23.07 -2.92
C LEU A 426 -0.92 -23.10 -3.26
N PHE A 427 -0.46 -22.05 -3.96
CA PHE A 427 0.95 -21.82 -4.25
C PHE A 427 1.32 -20.35 -4.04
N THR A 428 2.27 -20.09 -3.14
CA THR A 428 2.80 -18.74 -2.90
C THR A 428 4.32 -18.75 -3.00
N ALA A 429 4.87 -17.85 -3.80
CA ALA A 429 6.31 -17.69 -4.03
C ALA A 429 6.65 -16.24 -4.38
N SER A 430 6.04 -15.27 -3.69
CA SER A 430 6.32 -13.85 -3.89
C SER A 430 7.72 -13.48 -3.41
N THR A 431 8.33 -12.49 -4.07
CA THR A 431 9.73 -12.08 -3.92
C THR A 431 10.78 -13.19 -4.08
N CYS A 432 10.40 -14.38 -4.56
CA CYS A 432 11.35 -15.41 -4.97
C CYS A 432 11.98 -15.02 -6.31
N MET A 433 13.27 -15.31 -6.49
CA MET A 433 13.97 -15.01 -7.74
C MET A 433 13.67 -16.06 -8.82
N ILE A 434 12.47 -16.02 -9.43
CA ILE A 434 12.18 -16.80 -10.64
C ILE A 434 12.95 -16.20 -11.83
N ASN A 435 12.90 -14.86 -11.97
CA ASN A 435 13.65 -14.10 -13.00
C ASN A 435 13.53 -14.71 -14.41
N GLY A 436 12.31 -15.01 -14.83
CA GLY A 436 12.03 -15.77 -16.05
C GLY A 436 10.62 -15.58 -16.60
N PRO A 437 10.24 -16.31 -17.66
CA PRO A 437 8.86 -16.32 -18.15
C PRO A 437 7.91 -16.98 -17.15
N PHE A 438 6.61 -16.71 -17.30
CA PHE A 438 5.56 -17.32 -16.46
C PHE A 438 5.69 -18.86 -16.40
N PRO A 439 5.69 -19.49 -15.21
CA PRO A 439 5.96 -20.91 -15.06
C PRO A 439 5.01 -21.82 -15.87
N LEU A 440 5.57 -22.58 -16.82
CA LEU A 440 4.77 -23.42 -17.73
C LEU A 440 4.14 -24.65 -17.06
N TRP A 441 4.73 -25.16 -15.97
CA TRP A 441 4.21 -26.31 -15.25
C TRP A 441 2.89 -26.01 -14.54
N LEU A 442 2.59 -24.74 -14.23
CA LEU A 442 1.32 -24.35 -13.60
C LEU A 442 0.09 -24.77 -14.43
N LYS A 443 0.25 -24.94 -15.76
CA LYS A 443 -0.81 -25.48 -16.63
C LYS A 443 -1.28 -26.88 -16.24
N THR A 444 -0.47 -27.63 -15.48
CA THR A 444 -0.80 -29.00 -15.04
C THR A 444 -1.55 -29.01 -13.71
N GLN A 445 -1.64 -27.89 -13.00
CA GLN A 445 -2.30 -27.77 -11.70
C GLN A 445 -3.80 -27.46 -11.89
N LYS A 446 -4.62 -28.51 -11.91
CA LYS A 446 -6.07 -28.41 -12.16
C LYS A 446 -6.87 -28.03 -10.91
N SER A 447 -6.30 -28.26 -9.73
CA SER A 447 -6.92 -27.95 -8.43
C SER A 447 -6.49 -26.61 -7.86
N LEU A 448 -5.66 -25.84 -8.57
CA LEU A 448 -5.06 -24.61 -8.05
C LEU A 448 -6.13 -23.52 -7.94
N THR A 449 -6.36 -23.03 -6.73
CA THR A 449 -7.33 -21.98 -6.40
C THR A 449 -6.65 -20.66 -6.04
N TYR A 450 -5.51 -20.74 -5.36
CA TYR A 450 -4.77 -19.60 -4.85
C TYR A 450 -3.36 -19.56 -5.44
N LEU A 451 -3.05 -18.49 -6.18
CA LEU A 451 -1.75 -18.27 -6.78
C LEU A 451 -1.22 -16.88 -6.42
N ARG A 452 -0.08 -16.82 -5.72
CA ARG A 452 0.65 -15.57 -5.46
C ARG A 452 2.09 -15.69 -5.93
N LEU A 453 2.46 -14.87 -6.91
CA LEU A 453 3.81 -14.75 -7.47
C LEU A 453 4.20 -13.27 -7.64
N SER A 454 3.81 -12.41 -6.69
CA SER A 454 4.18 -10.99 -6.72
C SER A 454 5.68 -10.77 -6.52
N ASP A 455 6.25 -9.77 -7.19
CA ASP A 455 7.70 -9.44 -7.11
C ASP A 455 8.64 -10.62 -7.42
N ALA A 456 8.23 -11.57 -8.27
CA ALA A 456 9.00 -12.77 -8.57
C ALA A 456 9.99 -12.62 -9.76
N GLY A 457 10.10 -11.40 -10.31
CA GLY A 457 10.89 -11.11 -11.50
C GLY A 457 10.33 -11.75 -12.78
N ILE A 458 9.04 -12.05 -12.83
CA ILE A 458 8.38 -12.65 -13.99
C ILE A 458 8.29 -11.64 -15.13
N HIS A 459 8.73 -12.02 -16.32
CA HIS A 459 8.70 -11.14 -17.50
C HIS A 459 8.02 -11.79 -18.70
N GLY A 460 7.68 -10.97 -19.71
CA GLY A 460 7.02 -11.44 -20.93
C GLY A 460 5.49 -11.50 -20.78
N ALA A 461 4.81 -12.06 -21.78
CA ALA A 461 3.34 -12.12 -21.81
C ALA A 461 2.80 -13.34 -21.06
N LEU A 462 1.62 -13.20 -20.43
CA LEU A 462 0.93 -14.35 -19.85
C LEU A 462 0.59 -15.40 -20.93
N PRO A 463 0.80 -16.70 -20.65
CA PRO A 463 0.52 -17.75 -21.62
C PRO A 463 -0.97 -17.82 -21.99
N LYS A 464 -1.25 -18.14 -23.27
CA LYS A 464 -2.63 -18.26 -23.79
C LYS A 464 -3.49 -19.31 -23.08
N TRP A 465 -2.91 -20.26 -22.33
CA TRP A 465 -3.70 -21.25 -21.60
C TRP A 465 -4.15 -20.76 -20.21
N PHE A 466 -3.62 -19.64 -19.72
CA PHE A 466 -3.89 -19.15 -18.37
C PHE A 466 -5.38 -18.90 -18.12
N HIS A 467 -6.11 -18.34 -19.10
CA HIS A 467 -7.57 -18.14 -19.01
C HIS A 467 -8.38 -19.43 -18.87
N LYS A 468 -7.79 -20.60 -19.13
CA LYS A 468 -8.46 -21.90 -19.01
C LYS A 468 -8.40 -22.47 -17.58
N MET A 469 -7.67 -21.84 -16.67
CA MET A 469 -7.55 -22.27 -15.27
C MET A 469 -8.78 -21.85 -14.45
N GLN A 470 -9.92 -22.49 -14.69
CA GLN A 470 -11.21 -22.12 -14.08
C GLN A 470 -11.30 -22.36 -12.57
N SER A 471 -10.35 -23.09 -11.98
CA SER A 471 -10.26 -23.29 -10.52
C SER A 471 -9.68 -22.08 -9.79
N LEU A 472 -8.96 -21.18 -10.48
CA LEU A 472 -8.30 -20.03 -9.86
C LEU A 472 -9.33 -19.00 -9.39
N THR A 473 -9.36 -18.77 -8.08
CA THR A 473 -10.20 -17.76 -7.42
C THR A 473 -9.37 -16.55 -6.98
N PHE A 474 -8.12 -16.77 -6.55
CA PHE A 474 -7.21 -15.70 -6.14
C PHE A 474 -5.94 -15.72 -6.99
N VAL A 475 -5.62 -14.60 -7.62
CA VAL A 475 -4.42 -14.42 -8.43
C VAL A 475 -3.73 -13.10 -8.06
N ASP A 476 -2.49 -13.20 -7.60
CA ASP A 476 -1.62 -12.06 -7.39
C ASP A 476 -0.30 -12.23 -8.16
N LEU A 477 -0.15 -11.40 -9.18
CA LEU A 477 1.00 -11.31 -10.08
C LEU A 477 1.55 -9.87 -10.11
N SER A 478 1.29 -9.09 -9.06
CA SER A 478 1.73 -7.70 -8.94
C SER A 478 3.26 -7.57 -8.89
N ASP A 479 3.78 -6.37 -9.09
CA ASP A 479 5.20 -6.05 -8.95
C ASP A 479 6.13 -6.89 -9.85
N ASN A 480 5.68 -7.22 -11.07
CA ASN A 480 6.45 -8.01 -12.03
C ASN A 480 6.72 -7.19 -13.31
N GLN A 481 7.30 -7.84 -14.32
CA GLN A 481 7.59 -7.25 -15.63
C GLN A 481 6.70 -7.87 -16.72
N ILE A 482 5.45 -8.23 -16.37
CA ILE A 482 4.50 -8.86 -17.28
C ILE A 482 4.05 -7.84 -18.33
N THR A 483 3.99 -8.28 -19.58
CA THR A 483 3.69 -7.43 -20.75
C THR A 483 2.48 -7.97 -21.52
N GLY A 484 2.04 -7.19 -22.52
CA GLY A 484 0.94 -7.55 -23.41
C GLY A 484 -0.43 -7.30 -22.78
N CYS A 485 -1.47 -7.87 -23.38
CA CYS A 485 -2.83 -7.79 -22.88
C CYS A 485 -3.29 -9.16 -22.38
N PRO A 486 -3.52 -9.32 -21.07
CA PRO A 486 -3.82 -10.61 -20.47
C PRO A 486 -5.27 -11.04 -20.72
N THR A 487 -5.47 -12.35 -20.83
CA THR A 487 -6.79 -13.01 -20.79
C THR A 487 -6.89 -13.78 -19.48
N PHE A 488 -7.93 -13.52 -18.69
CA PHE A 488 -8.05 -14.07 -17.34
C PHE A 488 -8.98 -15.27 -17.25
N PRO A 489 -8.83 -16.10 -16.19
CA PRO A 489 -9.81 -17.13 -15.85
C PRO A 489 -11.22 -16.55 -15.69
N GLY A 490 -12.26 -17.30 -16.07
CA GLY A 490 -13.65 -16.82 -15.98
C GLY A 490 -14.27 -16.80 -14.58
N ASN A 491 -13.57 -17.30 -13.56
CA ASN A 491 -14.11 -17.55 -12.20
C ASN A 491 -13.28 -16.89 -11.08
N PHE A 492 -12.36 -15.97 -11.39
CA PHE A 492 -11.59 -15.33 -10.33
C PHE A 492 -12.50 -14.46 -9.45
N VAL A 493 -12.17 -14.39 -8.16
CA VAL A 493 -12.75 -13.46 -7.18
C VAL A 493 -11.85 -12.24 -7.04
N SER A 494 -10.53 -12.46 -6.90
CA SER A 494 -9.54 -11.42 -6.67
C SER A 494 -8.39 -11.50 -7.65
N LEU A 495 -8.09 -10.39 -8.33
CA LEU A 495 -7.05 -10.29 -9.35
C LEU A 495 -6.16 -9.06 -9.13
N TYR A 496 -4.89 -9.30 -8.82
CA TYR A 496 -3.87 -8.28 -8.60
C TYR A 496 -2.77 -8.37 -9.66
N LEU A 497 -2.62 -7.32 -10.44
CA LEU A 497 -1.65 -7.18 -11.54
C LEU A 497 -1.04 -5.78 -11.59
N TYR A 498 -1.09 -5.06 -10.47
CA TYR A 498 -0.51 -3.73 -10.40
C TYR A 498 1.02 -3.76 -10.52
N ASN A 499 1.64 -2.62 -10.83
CA ASN A 499 3.09 -2.50 -11.02
C ASN A 499 3.65 -3.51 -12.04
N ASN A 500 3.09 -3.50 -13.25
CA ASN A 500 3.54 -4.33 -14.37
C ASN A 500 3.71 -3.46 -15.63
N SER A 501 3.93 -4.09 -16.78
CA SER A 501 4.02 -3.43 -18.10
C SER A 501 2.87 -3.82 -19.03
N LEU A 502 1.67 -4.04 -18.48
CA LEU A 502 0.49 -4.42 -19.24
C LEU A 502 0.07 -3.29 -20.20
N SER A 503 -0.25 -3.64 -21.44
CA SER A 503 -0.65 -2.68 -22.48
C SER A 503 -1.88 -3.20 -23.22
N CYS A 504 -3.05 -2.95 -22.63
CA CYS A 504 -4.35 -3.22 -23.25
C CYS A 504 -4.95 -1.94 -23.83
N GLN A 505 -5.75 -2.08 -24.90
CA GLN A 505 -6.65 -1.01 -25.38
C GLN A 505 -8.12 -1.29 -25.06
N TYR A 506 -8.44 -2.56 -24.85
CA TYR A 506 -9.75 -3.10 -24.53
C TYR A 506 -9.53 -4.34 -23.67
N LEU A 507 -10.48 -4.72 -22.81
CA LEU A 507 -10.59 -6.11 -22.37
C LEU A 507 -11.02 -6.90 -23.60
N THR A 508 -10.08 -7.51 -24.32
CA THR A 508 -10.44 -8.39 -25.43
C THR A 508 -10.88 -9.73 -24.89
N ASN A 509 -12.13 -9.82 -24.42
CA ASN A 509 -12.84 -11.08 -24.41
C ASN A 509 -13.98 -11.11 -25.45
N THR A 510 -13.79 -10.50 -26.62
CA THR A 510 -14.85 -10.49 -27.66
C THR A 510 -14.32 -10.67 -29.09
N ARG A 511 -13.44 -11.66 -29.28
CA ARG A 511 -13.51 -12.50 -30.48
C ARG A 511 -13.87 -13.94 -30.07
N GLY A 512 -15.05 -14.12 -29.48
CA GLY A 512 -15.77 -15.40 -29.60
C GLY A 512 -16.44 -16.04 -28.38
N ARG A 513 -16.31 -15.56 -27.13
CA ARG A 513 -17.03 -16.16 -25.97
C ARG A 513 -17.39 -15.15 -24.89
N ASN A 514 -18.70 -14.93 -24.72
CA ASN A 514 -19.30 -14.25 -23.58
C ASN A 514 -19.22 -15.16 -22.34
N THR A 515 -18.14 -15.10 -21.58
CA THR A 515 -18.12 -15.65 -20.21
C THR A 515 -18.13 -14.49 -19.23
N VAL A 516 -19.31 -14.19 -18.68
CA VAL A 516 -19.48 -13.20 -17.60
C VAL A 516 -18.96 -13.83 -16.31
N ASN A 517 -18.10 -13.13 -15.58
CA ASN A 517 -17.61 -13.55 -14.29
C ASN A 517 -18.45 -12.89 -13.18
N TYR A 518 -19.41 -13.64 -12.64
CA TYR A 518 -20.26 -13.19 -11.52
C TYR A 518 -19.57 -13.27 -10.15
N HIS A 519 -18.39 -13.89 -10.06
CA HIS A 519 -17.65 -14.05 -8.80
C HIS A 519 -16.60 -12.96 -8.58
N ALA A 520 -16.28 -12.17 -9.62
CA ALA A 520 -15.28 -11.11 -9.53
C ALA A 520 -15.72 -10.03 -8.53
N ASP A 521 -14.89 -9.82 -7.50
CA ASP A 521 -15.07 -8.80 -6.47
C ASP A 521 -13.96 -7.73 -6.56
N ILE A 522 -12.70 -8.15 -6.68
CA ILE A 522 -11.53 -7.26 -6.65
C ILE A 522 -10.73 -7.33 -7.93
N ILE A 523 -10.51 -6.17 -8.56
CA ILE A 523 -9.56 -6.01 -9.66
C ILE A 523 -8.64 -4.83 -9.38
N ASN A 524 -7.34 -5.11 -9.35
CA ASN A 524 -6.30 -4.09 -9.26
C ASN A 524 -5.31 -4.21 -10.44
N LEU A 525 -5.40 -3.25 -11.37
CA LEU A 525 -4.52 -3.12 -12.53
C LEU A 525 -3.74 -1.80 -12.50
N SER A 526 -3.53 -1.20 -11.32
CA SER A 526 -2.86 0.09 -11.22
C SER A 526 -1.41 0.06 -11.70
N ASN A 527 -0.82 1.22 -12.00
CA ASN A 527 0.58 1.35 -12.38
C ASN A 527 0.96 0.45 -13.56
N ASN A 528 0.26 0.63 -14.68
CA ASN A 528 0.46 -0.12 -15.92
C ASN A 528 0.38 0.84 -17.12
N PHE A 529 0.33 0.30 -18.35
CA PHE A 529 0.18 1.08 -19.58
C PHE A 529 -1.17 0.84 -20.28
N ILE A 530 -2.21 0.46 -19.53
CA ILE A 530 -3.56 0.20 -20.07
C ILE A 530 -4.14 1.50 -20.63
N SER A 531 -4.77 1.43 -21.79
CA SER A 531 -5.29 2.58 -22.54
C SER A 531 -6.65 2.25 -23.17
N GLY A 532 -7.25 3.21 -23.87
CA GLY A 532 -8.56 3.04 -24.52
C GLY A 532 -9.74 3.24 -23.56
N GLN A 533 -10.95 2.95 -24.05
CA GLN A 533 -12.22 3.14 -23.34
C GLN A 533 -12.58 1.91 -22.49
N PHE A 534 -11.68 1.54 -21.59
CA PHE A 534 -11.76 0.30 -20.81
C PHE A 534 -13.06 0.15 -20.02
N LEU A 535 -13.62 1.25 -19.51
CA LEU A 535 -14.80 1.25 -18.63
C LEU A 535 -16.12 0.88 -19.33
N GLU A 536 -16.23 1.04 -20.65
CA GLU A 536 -17.50 0.91 -21.39
C GLU A 536 -18.13 -0.49 -21.24
N TYR A 537 -17.30 -1.54 -21.22
CA TYR A 537 -17.74 -2.93 -21.26
C TYR A 537 -17.63 -3.67 -19.92
N LEU A 538 -17.00 -3.06 -18.90
CA LEU A 538 -16.67 -3.75 -17.64
C LEU A 538 -17.89 -4.37 -16.95
N TYR A 539 -19.00 -3.63 -16.90
CA TYR A 539 -20.21 -4.11 -16.23
C TYR A 539 -20.78 -5.37 -16.87
N HIS A 540 -20.66 -5.50 -18.19
CA HIS A 540 -21.16 -6.66 -18.93
C HIS A 540 -20.28 -7.90 -18.73
N GLU A 541 -19.01 -7.72 -18.38
CA GLU A 541 -18.09 -8.82 -18.12
C GLU A 541 -18.08 -9.23 -16.63
N MET A 542 -18.18 -8.27 -15.71
CA MET A 542 -17.94 -8.49 -14.27
C MET A 542 -18.92 -7.66 -13.41
N PRO A 543 -20.23 -7.94 -13.43
CA PRO A 543 -21.25 -7.05 -12.86
C PRO A 543 -21.21 -6.89 -11.33
N ASN A 544 -20.54 -7.80 -10.61
CA ASN A 544 -20.55 -7.87 -9.15
C ASN A 544 -19.32 -7.23 -8.47
N LEU A 545 -18.47 -6.51 -9.22
CA LEU A 545 -17.26 -5.90 -8.66
C LEU A 545 -17.54 -4.99 -7.45
N GLY A 546 -16.87 -5.27 -6.34
CA GLY A 546 -16.83 -4.42 -5.17
C GLY A 546 -15.67 -3.42 -5.16
N THR A 547 -14.50 -3.81 -5.68
CA THR A 547 -13.29 -2.99 -5.74
C THR A 547 -12.73 -2.91 -7.16
N LEU A 548 -12.66 -1.70 -7.70
CA LEU A 548 -12.05 -1.42 -9.01
C LEU A 548 -10.92 -0.39 -8.89
N ILE A 549 -9.69 -0.84 -9.14
CA ILE A 549 -8.48 -0.02 -9.07
C ILE A 549 -7.76 -0.05 -10.42
N LEU A 550 -7.79 1.08 -11.12
CA LEU A 550 -7.17 1.28 -12.44
C LEU A 550 -6.23 2.50 -12.45
N SER A 551 -5.78 2.94 -11.29
CA SER A 551 -4.98 4.14 -11.12
C SER A 551 -3.64 4.09 -11.86
N ASN A 552 -3.12 5.26 -12.24
CA ASN A 552 -1.84 5.41 -12.93
C ASN A 552 -1.73 4.53 -14.19
N ASN A 553 -2.63 4.79 -15.15
CA ASN A 553 -2.68 4.15 -16.47
C ASN A 553 -2.83 5.22 -17.57
N LYS A 554 -3.18 4.82 -18.78
CA LYS A 554 -3.42 5.68 -19.96
C LYS A 554 -4.88 5.61 -20.43
N ILE A 555 -5.82 5.24 -19.57
CA ILE A 555 -7.25 5.06 -19.89
C ILE A 555 -7.84 6.40 -20.34
N ASN A 556 -8.65 6.41 -21.39
CA ASN A 556 -9.27 7.60 -21.95
C ASN A 556 -10.78 7.38 -22.21
N GLY A 557 -11.45 8.39 -22.77
CA GLY A 557 -12.92 8.38 -22.90
C GLY A 557 -13.57 9.02 -21.68
N SER A 558 -14.87 8.76 -21.47
CA SER A 558 -15.63 9.23 -20.32
C SER A 558 -15.97 8.10 -19.36
N ILE A 559 -16.36 8.43 -18.14
CA ILE A 559 -16.97 7.47 -17.20
C ILE A 559 -18.37 7.13 -17.74
N PRO A 560 -18.65 5.88 -18.17
CA PRO A 560 -19.92 5.52 -18.79
C PRO A 560 -21.01 5.32 -17.74
N ASN A 561 -22.27 5.53 -18.12
CA ASN A 561 -23.42 5.32 -17.23
C ASN A 561 -23.57 3.85 -16.78
N SER A 562 -22.99 2.88 -17.50
CA SER A 562 -22.93 1.48 -17.08
C SER A 562 -22.22 1.29 -15.74
N MET A 563 -21.32 2.22 -15.36
CA MET A 563 -20.69 2.24 -14.04
C MET A 563 -21.69 2.38 -12.89
N CYS A 564 -22.87 2.93 -13.15
CA CYS A 564 -23.91 3.12 -12.14
C CYS A 564 -24.69 1.83 -11.83
N HIS A 565 -24.43 0.74 -12.55
CA HIS A 565 -25.07 -0.55 -12.30
C HIS A 565 -24.26 -1.46 -11.36
N PHE A 566 -23.03 -1.08 -10.97
CA PHE A 566 -22.24 -1.86 -10.02
C PHE A 566 -22.73 -1.62 -8.58
N THR A 567 -23.83 -2.28 -8.21
CA THR A 567 -24.46 -2.10 -6.88
C THR A 567 -23.57 -2.55 -5.71
N SER A 568 -22.60 -3.42 -5.95
CA SER A 568 -21.64 -3.90 -4.94
C SER A 568 -20.41 -2.99 -4.77
N LEU A 569 -20.22 -2.01 -5.66
CA LEU A 569 -19.02 -1.19 -5.71
C LEU A 569 -18.90 -0.33 -4.45
N HIS A 570 -17.82 -0.55 -3.70
CA HIS A 570 -17.46 0.23 -2.51
C HIS A 570 -16.16 1.01 -2.69
N LEU A 571 -15.28 0.60 -3.60
CA LEU A 571 -14.02 1.30 -3.92
C LEU A 571 -13.87 1.51 -5.43
N LEU A 572 -13.78 2.78 -5.84
CA LEU A 572 -13.50 3.20 -7.22
C LEU A 572 -12.26 4.09 -7.25
N ASP A 573 -11.15 3.56 -7.79
CA ASP A 573 -9.91 4.32 -8.00
C ASP A 573 -9.54 4.36 -9.50
N LEU A 574 -9.71 5.54 -10.10
CA LEU A 574 -9.40 5.84 -11.50
C LEU A 574 -8.34 6.95 -11.63
N GLN A 575 -7.65 7.31 -10.55
CA GLN A 575 -6.74 8.47 -10.55
C GLN A 575 -5.59 8.33 -11.56
N ARG A 576 -4.97 9.45 -11.95
CA ARG A 576 -3.78 9.48 -12.83
C ARG A 576 -4.03 8.74 -14.16
N ASN A 577 -5.10 9.10 -14.84
CA ASN A 577 -5.46 8.59 -16.16
C ASN A 577 -5.68 9.75 -17.15
N ARG A 578 -6.38 9.52 -18.27
CA ARG A 578 -6.73 10.52 -19.28
C ARG A 578 -8.24 10.59 -19.48
N ILE A 579 -9.02 10.26 -18.45
CA ILE A 579 -10.48 10.23 -18.49
C ILE A 579 -11.01 11.65 -18.58
N SER A 580 -12.01 11.87 -19.42
CA SER A 580 -12.58 13.17 -19.77
C SER A 580 -14.11 13.14 -19.67
N GLY A 581 -14.78 14.26 -19.98
CA GLY A 581 -16.24 14.36 -19.85
C GLY A 581 -16.67 14.68 -18.42
N THR A 582 -17.91 14.40 -18.06
CA THR A 582 -18.50 14.71 -16.75
C THR A 582 -18.52 13.51 -15.83
N ILE A 583 -18.57 13.75 -14.52
CA ILE A 583 -18.85 12.69 -13.54
C ILE A 583 -20.36 12.36 -13.61
N PRO A 584 -20.76 11.09 -13.88
CA PRO A 584 -22.17 10.74 -14.02
C PRO A 584 -22.96 10.97 -12.73
N HIS A 585 -24.10 11.66 -12.82
CA HIS A 585 -24.97 11.91 -11.66
C HIS A 585 -25.53 10.63 -11.02
N CYS A 586 -25.63 9.53 -11.77
CA CYS A 586 -26.11 8.26 -11.26
C CYS A 586 -25.14 7.58 -10.29
N LEU A 587 -23.87 8.01 -10.19
CA LEU A 587 -22.97 7.55 -9.13
C LEU A 587 -23.50 7.89 -7.73
N ARG A 588 -24.42 8.86 -7.64
CA ARG A 588 -25.15 9.20 -6.42
C ARG A 588 -25.90 8.01 -5.81
N ASP A 589 -26.39 7.10 -6.65
CA ASP A 589 -27.29 6.01 -6.26
C ASP A 589 -26.54 4.74 -5.82
N LEU A 590 -25.20 4.77 -5.85
CA LEU A 590 -24.36 3.67 -5.39
C LEU A 590 -24.10 3.76 -3.88
N TYR A 591 -25.05 3.27 -3.08
CA TYR A 591 -25.04 3.42 -1.62
C TYR A 591 -23.83 2.80 -0.90
N ASN A 592 -23.20 1.79 -1.50
CA ASN A 592 -22.05 1.09 -0.95
C ASN A 592 -20.71 1.83 -1.16
N LEU A 593 -20.68 2.91 -1.97
CA LEU A 593 -19.44 3.66 -2.23
C LEU A 593 -18.88 4.29 -0.96
N HIS A 594 -17.68 3.84 -0.61
CA HIS A 594 -16.89 4.30 0.54
C HIS A 594 -15.67 5.11 0.11
N PHE A 595 -15.06 4.76 -1.03
CA PHE A 595 -13.86 5.41 -1.56
C PHE A 595 -14.03 5.74 -3.05
N VAL A 596 -13.84 7.01 -3.41
CA VAL A 596 -13.87 7.50 -4.79
C VAL A 596 -12.64 8.38 -5.04
N SER A 597 -11.75 7.92 -5.91
CA SER A 597 -10.63 8.71 -6.41
C SER A 597 -10.65 8.82 -7.92
N LEU A 598 -10.83 10.05 -8.40
CA LEU A 598 -10.85 10.42 -9.82
C LEU A 598 -9.78 11.47 -10.16
N SER A 599 -8.83 11.69 -9.25
CA SER A 599 -7.83 12.75 -9.34
C SER A 599 -6.89 12.61 -10.54
N PHE A 600 -6.23 13.70 -10.94
CA PHE A 600 -5.27 13.70 -12.06
C PHE A 600 -5.86 13.15 -13.36
N ASN A 601 -6.99 13.72 -13.77
CA ASN A 601 -7.69 13.36 -15.00
C ASN A 601 -8.05 14.63 -15.80
N LYS A 602 -8.97 14.51 -16.76
CA LYS A 602 -9.50 15.59 -17.59
C LYS A 602 -11.01 15.73 -17.42
N LEU A 603 -11.54 15.41 -16.24
CA LEU A 603 -12.96 15.52 -15.94
C LEU A 603 -13.38 16.99 -15.90
N SER A 604 -14.61 17.27 -16.26
CA SER A 604 -15.17 18.61 -16.43
C SER A 604 -16.63 18.64 -15.98
N GLY A 605 -17.25 19.82 -15.98
CA GLY A 605 -18.61 19.99 -15.45
C GLY A 605 -18.64 20.06 -13.93
N ASP A 606 -19.83 19.99 -13.36
CA ASP A 606 -20.03 20.20 -11.93
C ASP A 606 -19.81 18.90 -11.13
N ILE A 607 -19.48 19.05 -9.84
CA ILE A 607 -19.39 17.91 -8.90
C ILE A 607 -20.82 17.40 -8.62
N PRO A 608 -21.12 16.11 -8.84
CA PRO A 608 -22.42 15.56 -8.51
C PRO A 608 -22.60 15.37 -7.00
N CYS A 609 -23.84 15.23 -6.57
CA CYS A 609 -24.14 14.78 -5.21
C CYS A 609 -23.83 13.30 -5.03
N PHE A 610 -23.52 12.89 -3.81
CA PHE A 610 -23.41 11.49 -3.40
C PHE A 610 -24.40 11.24 -2.25
N ASN A 611 -25.12 10.10 -2.29
CA ASN A 611 -25.99 9.66 -1.19
C ASN A 611 -25.41 8.45 -0.45
N SER A 612 -24.15 8.09 -0.69
CA SER A 612 -23.47 6.94 -0.09
C SER A 612 -22.80 7.30 1.24
N ASN A 613 -22.34 6.29 1.98
CA ASN A 613 -21.51 6.50 3.18
C ASN A 613 -20.03 6.71 2.81
N LEU A 614 -19.79 7.73 1.98
CA LEU A 614 -18.48 8.06 1.42
C LEU A 614 -17.54 8.58 2.52
N SER A 615 -16.35 8.00 2.61
CA SER A 615 -15.29 8.46 3.51
C SER A 615 -14.16 9.18 2.78
N TYR A 616 -13.91 8.85 1.52
CA TYR A 616 -12.80 9.41 0.75
C TYR A 616 -13.28 9.92 -0.60
N LEU A 617 -13.18 11.24 -0.82
CA LEU A 617 -13.52 11.87 -2.09
C LEU A 617 -12.33 12.69 -2.62
N HIS A 618 -11.62 12.12 -3.60
CA HIS A 618 -10.49 12.75 -4.28
C HIS A 618 -10.85 13.08 -5.72
N LEU A 619 -10.93 14.37 -6.04
CA LEU A 619 -11.26 14.91 -7.36
C LEU A 619 -10.24 15.93 -7.88
N ASN A 620 -9.11 16.10 -7.17
CA ASN A 620 -8.11 17.11 -7.49
C ASN A 620 -7.45 16.91 -8.86
N ASP A 621 -6.82 17.96 -9.39
CA ASP A 621 -6.16 17.96 -10.70
C ASP A 621 -7.09 17.51 -11.83
N ASN A 622 -8.18 18.25 -12.00
CA ASN A 622 -9.16 18.07 -13.07
C ASN A 622 -9.58 19.43 -13.65
N MET A 623 -10.62 19.47 -14.48
CA MET A 623 -11.22 20.68 -15.04
C MET A 623 -12.66 20.91 -14.53
N LEU A 624 -12.97 20.44 -13.32
CA LEU A 624 -14.30 20.56 -12.72
C LEU A 624 -14.65 22.03 -12.46
N SER A 625 -15.91 22.38 -12.63
CA SER A 625 -16.42 23.74 -12.51
C SER A 625 -17.64 23.81 -11.58
N GLY A 626 -18.35 24.94 -11.58
CA GLY A 626 -19.53 25.11 -10.74
C GLY A 626 -19.14 25.49 -9.31
N GLN A 627 -19.98 25.10 -8.34
CA GLN A 627 -19.76 25.31 -6.91
C GLN A 627 -19.59 23.95 -6.22
N VAL A 628 -18.97 23.95 -5.04
CA VAL A 628 -18.98 22.76 -4.18
C VAL A 628 -20.42 22.52 -3.71
N PRO A 629 -21.06 21.38 -4.04
CA PRO A 629 -22.50 21.21 -3.88
C PRO A 629 -22.88 20.98 -2.40
N SER A 630 -23.99 21.60 -1.97
CA SER A 630 -24.44 21.59 -0.57
C SER A 630 -24.84 20.22 -0.04
N CYS A 631 -25.17 19.28 -0.93
CA CYS A 631 -25.52 17.91 -0.57
C CYS A 631 -24.37 17.10 0.02
N LEU A 632 -23.10 17.52 -0.15
CA LEU A 632 -21.97 16.88 0.53
C LEU A 632 -22.06 17.01 2.06
N ALA A 633 -22.91 17.91 2.57
CA ALA A 633 -23.26 17.98 3.98
C ALA A 633 -23.84 16.68 4.55
N ASN A 634 -24.38 15.80 3.71
CA ASN A 634 -24.98 14.53 4.14
C ASN A 634 -23.94 13.41 4.32
N LEU A 635 -22.68 13.63 3.97
CA LEU A 635 -21.62 12.63 4.05
C LEU A 635 -20.98 12.63 5.45
N SER A 636 -21.73 12.22 6.48
CA SER A 636 -21.28 12.31 7.88
C SER A 636 -20.01 11.49 8.20
N GLY A 637 -19.73 10.47 7.38
CA GLY A 637 -18.52 9.63 7.47
C GLY A 637 -17.31 10.15 6.68
N LEU A 638 -17.39 11.35 6.07
CA LEU A 638 -16.33 11.90 5.24
C LEU A 638 -15.08 12.22 6.06
N ASP A 639 -13.96 11.59 5.69
CA ASP A 639 -12.62 11.76 6.28
C ASP A 639 -11.78 12.72 5.43
N ILE A 640 -11.74 12.49 4.11
CA ILE A 640 -10.98 13.31 3.16
C ILE A 640 -11.90 13.90 2.09
N LEU A 641 -11.84 15.22 1.95
CA LEU A 641 -12.41 15.98 0.84
C LEU A 641 -11.28 16.75 0.12
N ASP A 642 -10.85 16.22 -1.02
CA ASP A 642 -9.88 16.88 -1.89
C ASP A 642 -10.51 17.21 -3.25
N VAL A 643 -10.78 18.49 -3.47
CA VAL A 643 -11.30 19.04 -4.74
C VAL A 643 -10.40 20.18 -5.24
N GLY A 644 -9.13 20.17 -4.83
CA GLY A 644 -8.12 21.16 -5.25
C GLY A 644 -7.82 21.13 -6.76
N GLU A 645 -7.06 22.10 -7.26
CA GLU A 645 -6.53 22.11 -8.63
C GLU A 645 -7.63 21.91 -9.69
N ASN A 646 -8.71 22.68 -9.57
CA ASN A 646 -9.87 22.65 -10.44
C ASN A 646 -10.30 24.08 -10.83
N ASN A 647 -11.46 24.21 -11.46
CA ASN A 647 -12.05 25.48 -11.89
C ASN A 647 -13.32 25.83 -11.06
N LEU A 648 -13.39 25.38 -9.81
CA LEU A 648 -14.53 25.60 -8.91
C LEU A 648 -14.64 27.07 -8.52
N SER A 649 -15.86 27.55 -8.37
CA SER A 649 -16.21 28.94 -8.10
C SER A 649 -17.23 29.03 -6.97
N GLY A 650 -17.60 30.25 -6.59
CA GLY A 650 -18.49 30.47 -5.45
C GLY A 650 -17.72 30.67 -4.14
N GLU A 651 -18.39 30.48 -3.01
CA GLU A 651 -17.82 30.64 -1.68
C GLU A 651 -17.48 29.27 -1.06
N ILE A 652 -16.64 29.26 -0.02
CA ILE A 652 -16.43 28.04 0.77
C ILE A 652 -17.76 27.69 1.46
N PRO A 653 -18.32 26.48 1.25
CA PRO A 653 -19.64 26.16 1.79
C PRO A 653 -19.69 26.16 3.31
N THR A 654 -20.72 26.77 3.88
CA THR A 654 -20.92 26.85 5.33
C THR A 654 -21.36 25.53 5.97
N PHE A 655 -21.75 24.54 5.16
CA PHE A 655 -22.07 23.20 5.65
C PHE A 655 -20.83 22.41 6.10
N ILE A 656 -19.62 22.86 5.74
CA ILE A 656 -18.36 22.25 6.16
C ILE A 656 -18.16 22.61 7.64
N THR A 657 -18.80 21.84 8.51
CA THR A 657 -18.83 22.03 9.97
C THR A 657 -18.78 20.66 10.65
N GLY A 658 -18.28 20.63 11.89
CA GLY A 658 -18.25 19.44 12.74
C GLY A 658 -19.64 18.88 13.07
N ILE A 659 -20.74 19.59 12.77
CA ILE A 659 -22.09 19.04 12.90
C ILE A 659 -22.44 18.13 11.72
N ASN A 660 -22.06 18.51 10.51
CA ASN A 660 -22.45 17.81 9.28
C ASN A 660 -21.44 16.73 8.89
N ILE A 661 -20.14 17.05 9.02
CA ILE A 661 -19.03 16.15 8.66
C ILE A 661 -18.02 16.06 9.81
N PRO A 662 -18.43 15.53 10.98
CA PRO A 662 -17.61 15.47 12.20
C PRO A 662 -16.28 14.72 12.04
N GLY A 663 -16.21 13.81 11.06
CA GLY A 663 -15.05 12.96 10.80
C GLY A 663 -13.95 13.62 9.97
N LEU A 664 -14.18 14.80 9.38
CA LEU A 664 -13.27 15.35 8.36
C LEU A 664 -11.89 15.66 8.94
N ARG A 665 -10.86 14.99 8.40
CA ARG A 665 -9.45 15.23 8.74
C ARG A 665 -8.73 16.08 7.70
N ILE A 666 -9.12 15.98 6.43
CA ILE A 666 -8.42 16.68 5.36
C ILE A 666 -9.42 17.44 4.48
N LEU A 667 -9.23 18.76 4.44
CA LEU A 667 -9.97 19.65 3.55
C LEU A 667 -9.00 20.37 2.62
N ARG A 668 -9.09 20.03 1.33
CA ARG A 668 -8.27 20.64 0.28
C ARG A 668 -9.14 21.25 -0.81
N LEU A 669 -9.07 22.58 -0.91
CA LEU A 669 -9.80 23.40 -1.89
C LEU A 669 -8.85 24.28 -2.72
N ARG A 670 -7.54 24.02 -2.63
CA ARG A 670 -6.50 24.88 -3.21
C ARG A 670 -6.63 25.04 -4.71
N ASN A 671 -6.01 26.08 -5.26
CA ASN A 671 -5.89 26.31 -6.69
C ASN A 671 -7.23 26.19 -7.43
N ASN A 672 -8.19 27.02 -7.01
CA ASN A 672 -9.54 27.12 -7.57
C ASN A 672 -9.90 28.61 -7.77
N LYS A 673 -11.17 28.90 -8.04
CA LYS A 673 -11.71 30.26 -8.17
C LYS A 673 -12.65 30.64 -7.02
N LEU A 674 -12.42 30.10 -5.82
CA LEU A 674 -13.25 30.38 -4.65
C LEU A 674 -13.05 31.82 -4.19
N LYS A 675 -14.12 32.46 -3.74
CA LYS A 675 -14.18 33.85 -3.27
C LYS A 675 -14.92 33.93 -1.93
N GLY A 676 -15.11 35.14 -1.42
CA GLY A 676 -15.80 35.36 -0.14
C GLY A 676 -14.84 35.21 1.04
N PHE A 677 -15.39 34.88 2.21
CA PHE A 677 -14.66 34.80 3.48
C PHE A 677 -14.35 33.34 3.84
N ILE A 678 -13.35 33.14 4.71
CA ILE A 678 -13.16 31.84 5.39
C ILE A 678 -14.25 31.72 6.48
N PRO A 679 -15.20 30.76 6.37
CA PRO A 679 -16.31 30.68 7.31
C PRO A 679 -15.85 30.21 8.69
N GLY A 680 -16.29 30.89 9.75
CA GLY A 680 -15.97 30.52 11.13
C GLY A 680 -16.54 29.14 11.54
N GLN A 681 -17.50 28.62 10.78
CA GLN A 681 -18.04 27.27 10.93
C GLN A 681 -16.95 26.18 10.79
N LEU A 682 -15.90 26.43 10.00
CA LEU A 682 -14.77 25.49 9.85
C LEU A 682 -14.08 25.19 11.17
N CYS A 683 -14.06 26.15 12.10
CA CYS A 683 -13.44 26.03 13.41
C CYS A 683 -14.08 24.95 14.31
N SER A 684 -15.23 24.41 13.91
CA SER A 684 -15.91 23.31 14.63
C SER A 684 -15.38 21.91 14.27
N LEU A 685 -14.50 21.78 13.29
CA LEU A 685 -13.96 20.49 12.83
C LEU A 685 -12.83 20.02 13.76
N SER A 686 -13.19 19.35 14.85
CA SER A 686 -12.22 18.96 15.89
C SER A 686 -11.14 17.98 15.41
N ARG A 687 -11.41 17.19 14.36
CA ARG A 687 -10.48 16.19 13.79
C ARG A 687 -9.63 16.71 12.63
N LEU A 688 -9.81 17.97 12.21
CA LEU A 688 -9.13 18.50 11.03
C LEU A 688 -7.62 18.56 11.28
N GLN A 689 -6.85 17.96 10.38
CA GLN A 689 -5.40 17.89 10.37
C GLN A 689 -4.81 18.76 9.26
N VAL A 690 -5.48 18.82 8.13
CA VAL A 690 -5.03 19.56 6.94
C VAL A 690 -6.12 20.51 6.49
N LEU A 691 -5.78 21.79 6.41
CA LEU A 691 -6.59 22.85 5.82
C LEU A 691 -5.79 23.54 4.72
N ASP A 692 -6.06 23.19 3.46
CA ASP A 692 -5.43 23.83 2.29
C ASP A 692 -6.46 24.59 1.46
N LEU A 693 -6.39 25.91 1.56
CA LEU A 693 -7.23 26.87 0.82
C LEU A 693 -6.37 27.76 -0.10
N GLY A 694 -5.10 27.40 -0.32
CA GLY A 694 -4.15 28.20 -1.07
C GLY A 694 -4.58 28.48 -2.51
N HIS A 695 -4.04 29.52 -3.14
CA HIS A 695 -4.29 29.84 -4.56
C HIS A 695 -5.79 30.00 -4.90
N ASN A 696 -6.48 30.88 -4.19
CA ASN A 696 -7.89 31.23 -4.44
C ASN A 696 -8.06 32.77 -4.45
N TYR A 697 -9.31 33.24 -4.46
CA TYR A 697 -9.66 34.67 -4.37
C TYR A 697 -10.34 35.02 -3.05
N LEU A 698 -9.99 34.31 -1.96
CA LEU A 698 -10.57 34.53 -0.64
C LEU A 698 -10.20 35.90 -0.08
N THR A 699 -11.11 36.50 0.68
CA THR A 699 -11.05 37.87 1.20
C THR A 699 -11.41 37.90 2.69
N GLY A 700 -11.22 39.06 3.32
CA GLY A 700 -11.49 39.26 4.74
C GLY A 700 -10.36 38.72 5.63
N SER A 701 -10.64 38.66 6.93
CA SER A 701 -9.64 38.27 7.94
C SER A 701 -9.59 36.75 8.17
N ILE A 702 -8.43 36.26 8.59
CA ILE A 702 -8.27 34.90 9.10
C ILE A 702 -9.09 34.78 10.40
N PRO A 703 -10.01 33.79 10.54
CA PRO A 703 -10.79 33.62 11.75
C PRO A 703 -9.90 33.26 12.95
N SER A 704 -10.01 34.01 14.05
CA SER A 704 -9.27 33.71 15.29
C SER A 704 -9.66 32.35 15.89
N CYS A 705 -10.87 31.86 15.61
CA CYS A 705 -11.35 30.56 16.07
C CYS A 705 -10.61 29.36 15.47
N LEU A 706 -9.71 29.53 14.47
CA LEU A 706 -8.91 28.41 13.95
C LEU A 706 -8.09 27.73 15.05
N SER A 707 -7.80 28.43 16.15
CA SER A 707 -7.20 27.87 17.37
C SER A 707 -8.03 26.74 18.02
N ASN A 708 -9.31 26.61 17.68
CA ASN A 708 -10.21 25.60 18.26
C ASN A 708 -10.11 24.22 17.58
N LEU A 709 -9.35 24.11 16.49
CA LEU A 709 -9.11 22.83 15.81
C LEU A 709 -8.26 21.93 16.72
N THR A 710 -8.93 21.03 17.42
CA THR A 710 -8.36 20.31 18.57
C THR A 710 -7.20 19.40 18.18
N GLU A 711 -7.32 18.70 17.06
CA GLU A 711 -6.26 17.81 16.54
C GLU A 711 -4.98 18.59 16.16
N MET A 712 -5.10 19.84 15.71
CA MET A 712 -3.96 20.73 15.43
C MET A 712 -3.34 21.33 16.71
N ASN A 713 -4.03 21.25 17.85
CA ASN A 713 -3.55 21.74 19.14
C ASN A 713 -2.84 20.65 19.93
N SER A 714 -3.51 19.52 20.21
CA SER A 714 -2.96 18.41 20.99
C SER A 714 -3.05 17.10 20.20
N ARG A 715 -1.92 16.66 19.65
CA ARG A 715 -1.83 15.39 18.92
C ARG A 715 -2.18 14.22 19.84
N ASN A 716 -3.19 13.43 19.48
CA ASN A 716 -3.53 12.23 20.22
C ASN A 716 -2.76 11.04 19.61
N GLU A 717 -1.61 10.68 20.17
CA GLU A 717 -0.72 9.62 19.66
C GLU A 717 -1.41 8.23 19.57
N SER A 718 -2.57 8.07 20.21
CA SER A 718 -3.37 6.83 20.23
C SER A 718 -4.22 6.59 18.96
N ILE A 719 -4.32 7.54 18.02
CA ILE A 719 -5.15 7.38 16.81
C ILE A 719 -4.41 6.59 15.69
N ASN A 720 -3.17 6.17 15.92
CA ASN A 720 -2.35 5.42 14.95
C ASN A 720 -2.85 4.02 14.58
N TYR A 721 -3.93 3.51 15.18
CA TYR A 721 -4.38 2.12 14.98
C TYR A 721 -5.56 1.93 14.02
N LEU A 722 -6.11 2.99 13.39
CA LEU A 722 -7.32 2.89 12.55
C LEU A 722 -7.08 3.12 11.04
N LEU A 723 -5.83 3.11 10.57
CA LEU A 723 -5.53 3.25 9.14
C LEU A 723 -5.58 1.89 8.41
N ASP A 724 -6.73 1.22 8.46
CA ASP A 724 -7.00 -0.03 7.71
C ASP A 724 -7.19 0.19 6.18
N PHE A 725 -7.06 1.44 5.73
CA PHE A 725 -6.95 1.81 4.31
C PHE A 725 -5.60 2.49 3.96
N SER A 726 -4.59 2.36 4.84
CA SER A 726 -3.29 3.07 4.77
C SER A 726 -2.54 2.98 3.44
N ASP A 727 -2.75 1.94 2.63
CA ASP A 727 -2.03 1.79 1.36
C ASP A 727 -2.59 2.64 0.20
N LYS A 728 -3.76 3.29 0.35
CA LYS A 728 -4.44 3.98 -0.77
C LYS A 728 -4.77 5.46 -0.56
N ASN A 729 -4.57 5.98 0.64
CA ASN A 729 -4.85 7.38 0.94
C ASN A 729 -3.59 8.22 0.67
N ASN A 730 -3.59 8.93 -0.47
CA ASN A 730 -2.53 9.87 -0.83
C ASN A 730 -3.04 11.31 -0.83
N VAL A 731 -2.24 12.24 -0.32
CA VAL A 731 -2.53 13.67 -0.35
C VAL A 731 -1.26 14.44 -0.68
N ASN A 732 -1.36 15.41 -1.60
CA ASN A 732 -0.22 16.23 -2.00
C ASN A 732 -0.16 17.53 -1.21
N GLU A 733 0.79 17.70 -0.30
CA GLU A 733 0.94 18.94 0.48
C GLU A 733 2.22 19.69 0.11
N VAL A 734 2.21 21.02 0.27
CA VAL A 734 3.40 21.85 0.15
C VAL A 734 3.96 22.16 1.54
N ILE A 735 5.15 21.63 1.84
CA ILE A 735 5.88 21.92 3.06
C ILE A 735 7.33 22.26 2.70
N LYS A 736 7.89 23.29 3.36
CA LYS A 736 9.25 23.80 3.08
C LYS A 736 9.45 24.21 1.61
N GLY A 737 8.38 24.68 0.96
CA GLY A 737 8.38 25.08 -0.46
C GLY A 737 8.47 23.90 -1.46
N ILE A 738 8.27 22.67 -1.00
CA ILE A 738 8.31 21.46 -1.83
C ILE A 738 6.94 20.77 -1.76
N GLU A 739 6.39 20.43 -2.92
CA GLU A 739 5.20 19.59 -3.02
C GLU A 739 5.58 18.12 -2.86
N CYS A 740 4.94 17.45 -1.89
CA CYS A 740 5.19 16.07 -1.53
C CYS A 740 3.87 15.30 -1.50
N GLU A 741 3.89 14.07 -2.03
CA GLU A 741 2.80 13.11 -1.89
C GLU A 741 2.96 12.35 -0.56
N TYR A 742 1.99 12.51 0.34
CA TYR A 742 1.94 11.85 1.65
C TYR A 742 1.03 10.63 1.57
N THR A 743 1.56 9.45 1.89
CA THR A 743 0.84 8.17 1.90
C THR A 743 0.76 7.60 3.31
N SER A 744 1.66 6.70 3.69
CA SER A 744 1.73 6.07 5.02
C SER A 744 2.03 7.07 6.15
N THR A 745 2.59 8.23 5.83
CA THR A 745 2.88 9.31 6.79
C THR A 745 1.76 10.34 6.93
N LEU A 746 0.66 10.17 6.20
CA LEU A 746 -0.46 11.13 6.20
C LEU A 746 -1.06 11.35 7.59
N GLY A 747 -1.11 10.32 8.43
CA GLY A 747 -1.57 10.41 9.82
C GLY A 747 -0.75 11.37 10.68
N TYR A 748 0.48 11.68 10.27
CA TYR A 748 1.37 12.60 10.96
C TYR A 748 1.27 14.04 10.45
N MET A 749 0.64 14.26 9.31
CA MET A 749 0.58 15.57 8.67
C MET A 749 -0.35 16.52 9.41
N VAL A 750 0.14 17.72 9.74
CA VAL A 750 -0.68 18.81 10.28
C VAL A 750 -0.29 20.12 9.59
N ASN A 751 -1.14 20.65 8.72
CA ASN A 751 -0.79 21.77 7.85
C ASN A 751 -1.94 22.77 7.68
N ILE A 752 -1.60 24.07 7.65
CA ILE A 752 -2.49 25.15 7.23
C ILE A 752 -1.82 25.92 6.09
N ASP A 753 -2.43 25.87 4.90
CA ASP A 753 -2.03 26.70 3.75
C ASP A 753 -3.19 27.62 3.32
N LEU A 754 -2.99 28.93 3.49
CA LEU A 754 -3.90 29.99 3.07
C LEU A 754 -3.23 30.93 2.04
N SER A 755 -2.13 30.49 1.43
CA SER A 755 -1.29 31.31 0.56
C SER A 755 -1.99 31.75 -0.72
N CYS A 756 -1.45 32.76 -1.40
CA CYS A 756 -1.92 33.22 -2.71
C CYS A 756 -3.44 33.51 -2.72
N ASN A 757 -3.89 34.32 -1.77
CA ASN A 757 -5.28 34.78 -1.64
C ASN A 757 -5.32 36.33 -1.54
N LYS A 758 -6.46 36.89 -1.16
CA LYS A 758 -6.65 38.34 -0.92
C LYS A 758 -7.03 38.62 0.55
N LEU A 759 -6.50 37.82 1.48
CA LEU A 759 -6.78 37.97 2.91
C LEU A 759 -6.21 39.28 3.45
N ILE A 760 -6.95 39.93 4.34
CA ILE A 760 -6.63 41.23 4.96
C ILE A 760 -6.66 41.11 6.49
N GLY A 761 -6.41 42.22 7.19
CA GLY A 761 -6.39 42.22 8.66
C GLY A 761 -5.06 41.70 9.21
N SER A 762 -5.02 41.36 10.50
CA SER A 762 -3.84 40.80 11.15
C SER A 762 -3.87 39.27 11.22
N ILE A 763 -2.70 38.67 11.43
CA ILE A 763 -2.60 37.27 11.86
C ILE A 763 -3.16 37.20 13.29
N PRO A 764 -4.18 36.37 13.59
CA PRO A 764 -4.72 36.24 14.94
C PRO A 764 -3.66 35.72 15.92
N GLU A 765 -3.60 36.27 17.14
CA GLU A 765 -2.65 35.81 18.16
C GLU A 765 -2.99 34.36 18.58
N GLU A 766 -4.26 33.99 18.56
CA GLU A 766 -4.75 32.67 18.95
C GLU A 766 -4.21 31.53 18.08
N ILE A 767 -3.77 31.81 16.84
CA ILE A 767 -3.19 30.78 15.95
C ILE A 767 -1.95 30.13 16.57
N THR A 768 -1.26 30.82 17.48
CA THR A 768 -0.06 30.33 18.16
C THR A 768 -0.35 29.21 19.17
N ASN A 769 -1.63 28.93 19.44
CA ASN A 769 -2.05 27.81 20.28
C ASN A 769 -2.06 26.46 19.55
N LEU A 770 -1.83 26.43 18.23
CA LEU A 770 -1.80 25.20 17.44
C LEU A 770 -0.45 24.49 17.57
N SER A 771 -0.15 23.97 18.76
CA SER A 771 1.19 23.46 19.10
C SER A 771 1.66 22.25 18.28
N SER A 772 0.72 21.53 17.65
CA SER A 772 0.99 20.35 16.81
C SER A 772 1.13 20.69 15.31
N LEU A 773 0.98 21.96 14.91
CA LEU A 773 1.07 22.40 13.51
C LEU A 773 2.50 22.25 12.97
N LEU A 774 2.66 21.58 11.82
CA LEU A 774 3.95 21.39 11.15
C LEU A 774 4.24 22.45 10.08
N GLY A 775 3.21 22.86 9.34
CA GLY A 775 3.30 23.86 8.28
C GLY A 775 2.29 24.99 8.45
N LEU A 776 2.76 26.23 8.27
CA LEU A 776 1.92 27.42 8.20
C LEU A 776 2.36 28.29 7.02
N ASN A 777 1.53 28.36 5.98
CA ASN A 777 1.78 29.17 4.80
C ASN A 777 0.69 30.22 4.62
N LEU A 778 1.04 31.49 4.84
CA LEU A 778 0.17 32.66 4.69
C LEU A 778 0.67 33.62 3.59
N SER A 779 1.62 33.16 2.78
CA SER A 779 2.32 34.01 1.80
C SER A 779 1.40 34.56 0.72
N TYR A 780 1.84 35.62 0.03
CA TYR A 780 1.09 36.24 -1.08
C TYR A 780 -0.36 36.60 -0.69
N ASN A 781 -0.52 37.36 0.38
CA ASN A 781 -1.80 37.91 0.83
C ASN A 781 -1.67 39.44 1.04
N GLN A 782 -2.65 40.05 1.71
CA GLN A 782 -2.62 41.46 2.09
C GLN A 782 -2.68 41.63 3.61
N LEU A 783 -2.15 40.66 4.36
CA LEU A 783 -2.12 40.68 5.82
C LEU A 783 -1.26 41.83 6.32
N SER A 784 -1.67 42.46 7.40
CA SER A 784 -1.10 43.67 7.99
C SER A 784 -0.94 43.49 9.50
N GLY A 785 -0.47 44.51 10.21
CA GLY A 785 -0.17 44.37 11.65
C GLY A 785 1.13 43.61 11.88
N HIS A 786 1.25 42.94 13.03
CA HIS A 786 2.52 42.36 13.49
C HIS A 786 2.50 40.83 13.39
N ILE A 787 3.67 40.21 13.34
CA ILE A 787 3.79 38.77 13.60
C ILE A 787 3.44 38.55 15.09
N PRO A 788 2.55 37.59 15.43
CA PRO A 788 2.13 37.32 16.80
C PRO A 788 3.31 37.19 17.78
N ALA A 789 3.24 37.88 18.92
CA ALA A 789 4.34 37.89 19.88
C ALA A 789 4.61 36.48 20.45
N SER A 790 3.58 35.66 20.50
CA SER A 790 3.59 34.29 21.02
C SER A 790 3.86 33.24 19.94
N ILE A 791 4.38 33.60 18.75
CA ILE A 791 4.61 32.66 17.63
C ILE A 791 5.46 31.43 18.01
N GLY A 792 6.32 31.57 19.02
CA GLY A 792 7.07 30.45 19.62
C GLY A 792 6.22 29.34 20.25
N GLY A 793 4.90 29.54 20.42
CA GLY A 793 3.96 28.52 20.88
C GLY A 793 3.70 27.39 19.87
N LEU A 794 4.04 27.60 18.59
CA LEU A 794 3.95 26.59 17.53
C LEU A 794 5.13 25.60 17.62
N GLN A 795 5.18 24.79 18.69
CA GLN A 795 6.35 23.99 19.06
C GLN A 795 6.77 22.94 18.02
N SER A 796 5.82 22.44 17.22
CA SER A 796 6.07 21.42 16.18
C SER A 796 6.36 21.99 14.80
N LEU A 797 6.38 23.32 14.64
CA LEU A 797 6.41 23.96 13.32
C LEU A 797 7.75 23.76 12.62
N GLU A 798 7.70 23.18 11.42
CA GLU A 798 8.86 22.92 10.57
C GLU A 798 8.97 23.91 9.41
N SER A 799 7.85 24.49 8.98
CA SER A 799 7.78 25.36 7.80
C SER A 799 6.88 26.57 8.05
N LEU A 800 7.46 27.77 7.99
CA LEU A 800 6.74 29.04 8.12
C LEU A 800 6.99 29.94 6.92
N ASP A 801 5.93 30.28 6.18
CA ASP A 801 5.99 31.25 5.10
C ASP A 801 4.98 32.38 5.31
N LEU A 802 5.48 33.58 5.58
CA LEU A 802 4.71 34.81 5.73
C LEU A 802 5.05 35.84 4.66
N SER A 803 5.80 35.44 3.62
CA SER A 803 6.35 36.34 2.61
C SER A 803 5.26 37.06 1.81
N ARG A 804 5.60 38.21 1.24
CA ARG A 804 4.72 39.00 0.36
C ARG A 804 3.37 39.33 1.01
N ASN A 805 3.46 40.00 2.14
CA ASN A 805 2.34 40.59 2.87
C ASN A 805 2.65 42.06 3.18
N LYS A 806 1.88 42.67 4.08
CA LYS A 806 2.07 44.04 4.60
C LYS A 806 2.39 44.02 6.10
N LEU A 807 3.02 42.94 6.59
CA LEU A 807 3.35 42.78 8.01
C LEU A 807 4.41 43.81 8.41
N GLN A 808 4.32 44.32 9.63
CA GLN A 808 5.16 45.41 10.14
C GLN A 808 5.65 45.14 11.57
N GLY A 809 6.54 46.00 12.05
CA GLY A 809 7.20 45.90 13.36
C GLY A 809 8.27 44.82 13.42
N THR A 810 8.61 44.34 14.62
CA THR A 810 9.78 43.48 14.84
C THR A 810 9.46 42.00 14.67
N ILE A 811 10.45 41.21 14.25
CA ILE A 811 10.37 39.74 14.34
C ILE A 811 10.40 39.35 15.83
N PRO A 812 9.40 38.61 16.35
CA PRO A 812 9.34 38.23 17.77
C PRO A 812 10.51 37.32 18.16
N THR A 813 11.10 37.56 19.33
CA THR A 813 12.19 36.71 19.88
C THR A 813 11.74 35.29 20.17
N SER A 814 10.44 35.08 20.45
CA SER A 814 9.84 33.77 20.65
C SER A 814 9.95 32.86 19.42
N MET A 815 10.08 33.40 18.21
CA MET A 815 10.32 32.59 17.00
C MET A 815 11.64 31.81 17.08
N GLY A 816 12.61 32.32 17.84
CA GLY A 816 13.91 31.68 18.04
C GLY A 816 13.88 30.40 18.88
N VAL A 817 12.74 30.06 19.51
CA VAL A 817 12.58 28.84 20.34
C VAL A 817 11.88 27.67 19.63
N ILE A 818 11.45 27.84 18.37
CA ILE A 818 10.74 26.80 17.60
C ILE A 818 11.72 25.75 17.06
N TYR A 819 12.15 24.79 17.87
CA TYR A 819 13.25 23.87 17.53
C TYR A 819 13.17 23.16 16.15
N PRO A 820 12.00 22.71 15.65
CA PRO A 820 11.93 21.98 14.38
C PRO A 820 11.99 22.85 13.11
N LEU A 821 12.03 24.18 13.24
CA LEU A 821 11.87 25.11 12.11
C LEU A 821 13.00 24.94 11.10
N GLY A 822 12.69 24.30 9.97
CA GLY A 822 13.63 24.02 8.88
C GLY A 822 13.43 24.91 7.65
N PHE A 823 12.31 25.64 7.57
CA PHE A 823 12.04 26.60 6.51
C PHE A 823 11.38 27.86 7.06
N LEU A 824 11.91 29.01 6.66
CA LEU A 824 11.40 30.33 7.01
C LEU A 824 11.49 31.27 5.81
N ASP A 825 10.37 31.92 5.48
CA ASP A 825 10.35 33.06 4.56
C ASP A 825 9.49 34.21 5.09
N LEU A 826 10.12 35.36 5.32
CA LEU A 826 9.53 36.61 5.79
C LEU A 826 9.73 37.75 4.77
N SER A 827 10.22 37.43 3.58
CA SER A 827 10.60 38.42 2.56
C SER A 827 9.40 39.22 2.05
N TYR A 828 9.67 40.39 1.45
CA TYR A 828 8.65 41.28 0.88
C TYR A 828 7.54 41.65 1.89
N ASN A 829 7.94 42.22 3.03
CA ASN A 829 7.05 42.76 4.05
C ASN A 829 7.55 44.17 4.46
N ASN A 830 7.00 44.73 5.54
CA ASN A 830 7.42 46.00 6.12
C ASN A 830 8.01 45.80 7.53
N LEU A 831 8.71 44.68 7.75
CA LEU A 831 9.33 44.36 9.03
C LEU A 831 10.51 45.31 9.33
N SER A 832 10.78 45.50 10.62
CA SER A 832 11.72 46.50 11.13
C SER A 832 12.51 45.98 12.33
N GLY A 833 13.63 46.64 12.62
CA GLY A 833 14.46 46.32 13.78
C GLY A 833 15.43 45.16 13.53
N PRO A 834 16.13 44.69 14.59
CA PRO A 834 17.10 43.62 14.47
C PRO A 834 16.42 42.26 14.26
N ILE A 835 17.00 41.41 13.42
CA ILE A 835 16.68 39.97 13.37
C ILE A 835 17.08 39.36 14.73
N PRO A 836 16.15 38.74 15.49
CA PRO A 836 16.44 38.19 16.80
C PRO A 836 17.53 37.14 16.76
N THR A 837 18.49 37.24 17.69
CA THR A 837 19.48 36.19 17.92
C THR A 837 18.82 34.97 18.56
N GLY A 838 18.93 33.82 17.89
CA GLY A 838 18.33 32.56 18.32
C GLY A 838 19.20 31.38 17.90
N ARG A 839 18.67 30.16 18.02
CA ARG A 839 19.43 28.96 17.63
C ARG A 839 19.48 28.76 16.11
N GLN A 840 18.38 29.04 15.40
CA GLN A 840 18.25 28.74 13.97
C GLN A 840 17.86 29.94 13.07
N LEU A 841 17.44 31.09 13.62
CA LEU A 841 17.03 32.22 12.75
C LEU A 841 18.19 32.75 11.89
N GLN A 842 19.41 32.65 12.41
CA GLN A 842 20.65 33.02 11.72
C GLN A 842 21.09 31.99 10.67
N THR A 843 20.57 30.77 10.69
CA THR A 843 20.97 29.72 9.72
C THR A 843 20.23 29.87 8.39
N PHE A 844 19.12 30.60 8.38
CA PHE A 844 18.39 30.93 7.15
C PHE A 844 19.16 31.95 6.30
N THR A 845 18.92 31.91 4.99
CA THR A 845 19.65 32.76 4.04
C THR A 845 19.11 34.19 4.00
N ASN A 846 19.88 35.11 3.42
CA ASN A 846 19.45 36.49 3.14
C ASN A 846 18.10 36.55 2.38
N SER A 847 17.84 35.57 1.50
CA SER A 847 16.60 35.53 0.72
C SER A 847 15.33 35.44 1.58
N SER A 848 15.39 34.82 2.76
CA SER A 848 14.27 34.71 3.70
C SER A 848 13.84 36.06 4.30
N TYR A 849 14.64 37.12 4.15
CA TYR A 849 14.45 38.41 4.83
C TYR A 849 14.44 39.61 3.88
N ILE A 850 14.71 39.40 2.59
CA ILE A 850 14.87 40.47 1.60
C ILE A 850 13.58 41.32 1.46
N ASP A 851 13.73 42.54 0.98
CA ASP A 851 12.63 43.48 0.75
C ASP A 851 11.80 43.78 2.01
N ASN A 852 12.50 43.92 3.15
CA ASN A 852 12.02 44.53 4.38
C ASN A 852 12.85 45.80 4.68
N PRO A 853 12.37 47.01 4.34
CA PRO A 853 13.20 48.21 4.28
C PRO A 853 13.90 48.59 5.59
N HIS A 854 13.29 48.27 6.73
CA HIS A 854 13.76 48.69 8.06
C HIS A 854 14.35 47.54 8.89
N LEU A 855 14.44 46.33 8.33
CA LEU A 855 15.02 45.17 8.99
C LEU A 855 16.55 45.20 8.88
N CYS A 856 17.26 44.76 9.92
CA CYS A 856 18.72 44.78 9.98
C CYS A 856 19.26 43.62 10.84
N GLY A 857 20.57 43.37 10.78
CA GLY A 857 21.22 42.27 11.51
C GLY A 857 21.42 41.01 10.67
N TYR A 858 22.35 40.16 11.09
CA TYR A 858 22.72 38.94 10.37
C TYR A 858 21.50 38.00 10.21
N PRO A 859 21.24 37.44 9.01
CA PRO A 859 22.11 37.29 7.83
C PRO A 859 22.09 38.46 6.81
N LEU A 860 21.39 39.56 7.08
CA LEU A 860 21.39 40.73 6.19
C LEU A 860 22.76 41.46 6.28
N SER A 861 23.23 41.99 5.15
CA SER A 861 24.42 42.86 5.12
C SER A 861 24.20 44.19 5.83
N LYS A 862 22.95 44.61 6.01
CA LYS A 862 22.56 45.83 6.71
C LYS A 862 22.75 45.69 8.22
N LYS A 863 23.77 46.37 8.77
CA LYS A 863 24.03 46.44 10.21
C LYS A 863 22.99 47.35 10.91
N CYS A 864 22.57 46.99 12.11
CA CYS A 864 21.69 47.84 12.92
C CYS A 864 22.49 48.99 13.55
N GLN A 865 22.02 50.23 13.45
CA GLN A 865 22.63 51.38 14.12
C GLN A 865 22.42 51.27 15.63
N SER A 866 23.50 51.31 16.42
CA SER A 866 23.40 51.45 17.87
C SER A 866 23.01 52.89 18.22
N ASN A 867 21.81 53.09 18.77
CA ASN A 867 21.43 54.36 19.38
C ASN A 867 22.22 54.55 20.68
N ASN A 868 23.45 55.04 20.55
CA ASN A 868 24.15 55.85 21.54
C ASN A 868 24.93 56.86 20.71
N ASP A 869 24.32 58.01 20.42
CA ASP A 869 24.96 59.32 20.44
C ASP A 869 23.92 60.39 20.08
N SER A 870 23.62 61.25 21.06
CA SER A 870 22.96 62.54 20.86
C SER A 870 24.03 63.65 20.80
N PRO A 871 23.71 64.81 20.19
CA PRO A 871 24.62 65.54 19.32
C PRO A 871 25.47 66.55 20.09
N ASN A 872 26.76 66.65 19.76
CA ASN A 872 27.54 67.86 20.01
C ASN A 872 28.79 67.95 19.12
N GLY A 873 28.81 68.97 18.26
CA GLY A 873 29.93 69.92 18.20
C GLY A 873 31.19 69.58 17.39
N SER A 874 31.26 70.22 16.21
CA SER A 874 32.43 70.92 15.62
C SER A 874 33.44 70.16 14.75
N SER A 875 33.34 70.47 13.45
CA SER A 875 34.39 70.84 12.49
C SER A 875 35.80 70.29 12.63
N GLY A 876 36.23 69.56 11.61
CA GLY A 876 37.63 69.27 11.29
C GLY A 876 37.71 68.45 10.01
N ASP A 877 38.00 69.11 8.90
CA ASP A 877 38.07 68.57 7.55
C ASP A 877 39.42 67.85 7.30
N GLN A 878 39.41 66.97 6.29
CA GLN A 878 40.51 66.39 5.50
C GLN A 878 41.15 65.02 5.85
N ASN A 879 40.85 64.10 4.92
CA ASN A 879 41.70 63.09 4.24
C ASN A 879 41.95 61.73 4.92
N ASN A 880 41.33 60.67 4.41
CA ASN A 880 41.97 59.78 3.43
C ASN A 880 40.98 58.81 2.79
N GLU A 881 41.30 58.46 1.56
CA GLU A 881 40.60 57.60 0.60
C GLU A 881 40.58 56.11 1.03
N ASP A 882 39.77 55.35 0.29
CA ASP A 882 39.79 53.89 0.12
C ASP A 882 38.98 53.02 1.12
N GLU A 883 37.77 52.62 0.70
CA GLU A 883 37.25 51.24 0.71
C GLU A 883 35.78 51.24 0.21
N GLU A 884 35.56 51.57 -1.06
CA GLU A 884 34.24 51.44 -1.71
C GLU A 884 34.33 50.80 -3.11
N SER A 885 35.39 50.03 -3.40
CA SER A 885 35.67 49.49 -4.75
C SER A 885 35.73 47.97 -4.90
N GLU A 886 35.75 47.17 -3.83
CA GLU A 886 35.94 45.70 -3.99
C GLU A 886 34.66 44.96 -4.46
N ASP A 887 33.47 45.26 -3.92
CA ASP A 887 32.25 44.50 -4.28
C ASP A 887 31.69 44.80 -5.68
N LYS A 888 31.94 46.01 -6.21
CA LYS A 888 31.60 46.33 -7.61
C LYS A 888 32.60 45.70 -8.58
N HIS A 889 33.87 45.55 -8.19
CA HIS A 889 34.85 44.89 -9.03
C HIS A 889 34.63 43.39 -9.09
N GLU A 890 34.35 42.70 -7.99
CA GLU A 890 34.09 41.25 -8.04
C GLU A 890 32.83 40.91 -8.86
N THR A 891 31.76 41.69 -8.69
CA THR A 891 30.53 41.52 -9.47
C THR A 891 30.76 41.81 -10.96
N MET A 892 31.53 42.87 -11.29
CA MET A 892 31.89 43.20 -12.68
C MET A 892 32.81 42.13 -13.29
N TRP A 893 33.78 41.60 -12.55
CA TRP A 893 34.65 40.50 -12.99
C TRP A 893 33.87 39.21 -13.20
N PHE A 894 32.90 38.88 -12.33
CA PHE A 894 32.02 37.74 -12.52
C PHE A 894 31.22 37.86 -13.83
N TYR A 895 30.57 39.00 -14.09
CA TYR A 895 29.87 39.21 -15.36
C TYR A 895 30.80 39.24 -16.56
N LEU A 896 32.01 39.80 -16.45
CA LEU A 896 33.00 39.77 -17.53
C LEU A 896 33.48 38.34 -17.82
N VAL A 897 33.69 37.50 -16.80
CA VAL A 897 34.08 36.09 -16.96
C VAL A 897 32.93 35.27 -17.54
N VAL A 898 31.69 35.46 -17.08
CA VAL A 898 30.52 34.76 -17.62
C VAL A 898 30.26 35.19 -19.07
N MET A 899 30.32 36.48 -19.38
CA MET A 899 30.09 36.99 -20.73
C MET A 899 31.24 36.62 -21.69
N SER A 900 32.49 36.65 -21.23
CA SER A 900 33.63 36.17 -22.03
C SER A 900 33.62 34.66 -22.21
N GLY A 901 33.22 33.89 -21.19
CA GLY A 901 33.03 32.43 -21.29
C GLY A 901 31.90 32.06 -22.25
N PHE A 902 30.77 32.77 -22.20
CA PHE A 902 29.68 32.61 -23.16
C PHE A 902 30.10 32.99 -24.58
N ALA A 903 30.76 34.14 -24.75
CA ALA A 903 31.27 34.57 -26.04
C ALA A 903 32.29 33.57 -26.61
N THR A 904 33.20 33.06 -25.79
CA THR A 904 34.22 32.09 -26.18
C THR A 904 33.58 30.74 -26.51
N GLY A 905 32.62 30.26 -25.72
CA GLY A 905 31.88 29.02 -25.99
C GLY A 905 31.03 29.12 -27.26
N PHE A 906 30.31 30.23 -27.42
CA PHE A 906 29.52 30.54 -28.62
C PHE A 906 30.40 30.60 -29.87
N TRP A 907 31.55 31.29 -29.81
CA TRP A 907 32.49 31.36 -30.93
C TRP A 907 33.30 30.09 -31.14
N CYS A 908 33.53 29.27 -30.12
CA CYS A 908 34.09 27.92 -30.30
C CYS A 908 33.14 27.07 -31.12
N VAL A 909 31.84 27.06 -30.81
CA VAL A 909 30.86 26.24 -31.54
C VAL A 909 30.55 26.84 -32.92
N VAL A 910 30.17 28.13 -32.97
CA VAL A 910 29.79 28.80 -34.22
C VAL A 910 31.02 29.04 -35.11
N GLY A 911 32.15 29.43 -34.53
CA GLY A 911 33.40 29.62 -35.27
C GLY A 911 33.97 28.32 -35.82
N THR A 912 33.93 27.20 -35.09
CA THR A 912 34.33 25.89 -35.66
C THR A 912 33.41 25.46 -36.80
N LEU A 913 32.09 25.70 -36.70
CA LEU A 913 31.14 25.47 -37.78
C LEU A 913 31.32 26.42 -38.97
N LEU A 914 31.82 27.65 -38.76
CA LEU A 914 32.14 28.59 -39.85
C LEU A 914 33.46 28.27 -40.54
N LEU A 915 34.47 27.80 -39.80
CA LEU A 915 35.83 27.55 -40.30
C LEU A 915 36.00 26.16 -40.91
N LYS A 916 35.35 25.12 -40.37
CA LYS A 916 35.42 23.76 -40.91
C LYS A 916 34.19 23.40 -41.72
N LYS A 917 34.33 23.52 -43.04
CA LYS A 917 33.29 23.21 -44.03
C LYS A 917 32.70 21.80 -43.85
N SER A 918 33.52 20.78 -43.53
CA SER A 918 33.01 19.41 -43.35
C SER A 918 32.13 19.25 -42.11
N TRP A 919 32.47 19.92 -41.00
CA TRP A 919 31.68 19.85 -39.77
C TRP A 919 30.35 20.59 -39.92
N ARG A 920 30.36 21.70 -40.66
CA ARG A 920 29.15 22.42 -41.06
C ARG A 920 28.20 21.51 -41.84
N TYR A 921 28.71 20.84 -42.87
CA TYR A 921 27.88 19.94 -43.69
C TYR A 921 27.34 18.77 -42.87
N THR A 922 28.14 18.13 -42.01
CA THR A 922 27.65 17.02 -41.18
C THR A 922 26.60 17.47 -40.16
N PHE A 923 26.78 18.64 -39.54
CA PHE A 923 25.84 19.18 -38.57
C PHE A 923 24.49 19.56 -39.22
N PHE A 924 24.51 20.33 -40.31
CA PHE A 924 23.28 20.71 -41.01
C PHE A 924 22.59 19.52 -41.69
N ARG A 925 23.35 18.54 -42.20
CA ARG A 925 22.77 17.30 -42.72
C ARG A 925 22.00 16.52 -41.66
N ARG A 926 22.51 16.44 -40.41
CA ARG A 926 21.75 15.81 -39.31
C ARG A 926 20.49 16.57 -38.92
N VAL A 927 20.51 17.90 -39.01
CA VAL A 927 19.33 18.73 -38.74
C VAL A 927 18.30 18.58 -39.86
N GLU A 928 18.75 18.55 -41.11
CA GLU A 928 17.91 18.26 -42.29
C GLU A 928 17.32 16.84 -42.20
N ASP A 929 18.11 15.82 -41.87
CA ASP A 929 17.62 14.44 -41.68
C ASP A 929 16.54 14.36 -40.59
N ALA A 930 16.69 15.09 -39.49
CA ALA A 930 15.70 15.15 -38.41
C ALA A 930 14.44 15.92 -38.82
N GLN A 931 14.59 16.99 -39.60
CA GLN A 931 13.49 17.77 -40.13
C GLN A 931 12.71 17.00 -41.21
N ASP A 932 13.40 16.26 -42.07
CA ASP A 932 12.81 15.40 -43.09
C ASP A 932 12.10 14.21 -42.45
N TRP A 933 12.69 13.60 -41.41
CA TRP A 933 11.99 12.58 -40.62
C TRP A 933 10.69 13.11 -40.01
N LEU A 934 10.73 14.33 -39.44
CA LEU A 934 9.55 14.97 -38.86
C LEU A 934 8.51 15.34 -39.93
N TYR A 935 8.95 15.86 -41.08
CA TYR A 935 8.09 16.20 -42.21
C TYR A 935 7.41 14.96 -42.78
N VAL A 936 8.16 13.87 -43.00
CA VAL A 936 7.61 12.58 -43.44
C VAL A 936 6.64 12.03 -42.41
N ALA A 937 6.95 12.09 -41.11
CA ALA A 937 6.02 11.67 -40.06
C ALA A 937 4.71 12.48 -40.05
N ILE A 938 4.78 13.79 -40.32
CA ILE A 938 3.62 14.68 -40.42
C ILE A 938 2.82 14.41 -41.71
N VAL A 939 3.48 14.26 -42.86
CA VAL A 939 2.84 14.00 -44.15
C VAL A 939 2.18 12.62 -44.17
N VAL A 940 2.82 11.59 -43.60
CA VAL A 940 2.22 10.25 -43.44
C VAL A 940 1.01 10.30 -42.50
N ARG A 941 1.04 11.11 -41.44
CA ARG A 941 -0.12 11.34 -40.57
C ARG A 941 -1.24 12.11 -41.27
N MET A 942 -0.92 13.12 -42.09
CA MET A 942 -1.91 13.88 -42.85
C MET A 942 -2.52 13.08 -43.99
N ALA A 943 -1.75 12.25 -44.70
CA ALA A 943 -2.26 11.34 -45.72
C ALA A 943 -3.21 10.28 -45.13
N LYS A 944 -2.92 9.78 -43.91
CA LYS A 944 -3.83 8.91 -43.15
C LYS A 944 -5.09 9.61 -42.65
N LEU A 945 -5.07 10.95 -42.52
CA LEU A 945 -6.24 11.76 -42.17
C LEU A 945 -7.08 12.18 -43.39
N LYS A 946 -6.51 12.17 -44.61
CA LYS A 946 -7.20 12.51 -45.86
C LYS A 946 -7.83 11.30 -46.57
N ASN A 947 -7.36 10.08 -46.29
CA ASN A 947 -7.98 8.83 -46.74
C ASN A 947 -8.91 8.22 -45.68
N LYS A 948 -9.45 9.05 -44.77
CA LYS A 948 -10.53 8.72 -43.85
C LYS A 948 -11.71 9.65 -44.07
#